data_AF-A0A6J1VVX0-F1
#
_entry.id   AF-A0A6J1VVX0-F1
#
_cell.length_a   1.000
_cell.length_b   1.000
_cell.length_c   1.000
_cell.angle_alpha   90.00
_cell.angle_beta   90.00
_cell.angle_gamma   90.00
#
_symmetry.space_group_name_H-M   'P 1'
#
loop_
_entity.id
_entity.type
_entity.pdbx_description
1 polymer ?
#
loop_
_entity_poly.entity_id
_entity_poly.type
_entity_poly.pdbx_seq_one_letter_code
_entity_poly.pdbx_strand_id
1 'polypeptide(L)'
;MLLGLLLVLLIWPQRVCGMFTAKCLLTLKQGEVDPQIRYKPGDYFISGIISAMKVRIQLFTFDQSPSTKVSAKTTRFHWKYAPFLFAIKDVNQNSHLLPNITLGYNIYENFFKAEMTSEALLDLLSDGEANVPNYSCGRQRNTVAVVEEAEMGISIQISTMLGTYKTPQHAISVKVWRRCRQREELMALRKEVIDQTKALDSYILDSTIWAVARALNSAYISTSKRSVRNRVMILEAPRLKAWQLHSFLQSSQFHNNSIEGVYLDEEGDLTADLDIVNWVLFPNKSFKRVKTGTAEKQASQDFRIIIDQMGITEVERLSKPLPSFRCVETCHPGFMKVEQEGKLTCCYDCHHCAEGTISTMEDAEKCMKCPEDQHPNINQDECIPKIETYLSYQENLGIILAFLALFLSLVTGFVLGIYIKFQETPIVKANNRDLSYILLIFLLFSFLTSFLFIGQPRRVTCLFQQTAFSIIFSAAISTILAKTFMVVLAFLATKPGNKFQRWLGKSLSNSVILSCSGVQIVLCSIWLGTSPPFPDSDMHSQSGAIILQCNEGSLIMFYIALGYMGFLAIICFTVAFLARNLPAAFNEAKLITFSMLVFCSVWVTFVPTYLSTKGKYMVAVQVFSILASSASLLLLIFFPKCYIIFLRPDLNTKEHLMSK
;
A
#
# COMPACT_ATOMS: atom_id res chain seq x y z
N MET A 1 -10.87 -30.04 -59.39
CA MET A 1 -11.41 -30.01 -58.02
C MET A 1 -12.71 -29.21 -57.86
N LEU A 2 -12.99 -28.17 -58.65
CA LEU A 2 -14.29 -27.46 -58.58
C LEU A 2 -15.47 -28.19 -59.27
N LEU A 3 -15.22 -29.03 -60.28
CA LEU A 3 -16.29 -29.80 -60.97
C LEU A 3 -16.85 -30.97 -60.12
N GLY A 4 -16.07 -31.47 -59.17
CA GLY A 4 -16.48 -32.58 -58.28
C GLY A 4 -17.37 -32.14 -57.12
N LEU A 5 -17.21 -30.90 -56.63
CA LEU A 5 -18.06 -30.35 -55.57
C LEU A 5 -19.46 -29.96 -56.05
N LEU A 6 -19.61 -29.60 -57.33
CA LEU A 6 -20.91 -29.29 -57.94
C LEU A 6 -21.78 -30.53 -58.20
N LEU A 7 -21.17 -31.70 -58.46
CA LEU A 7 -21.89 -32.97 -58.63
C LEU A 7 -22.37 -33.57 -57.29
N VAL A 8 -21.66 -33.32 -56.18
CA VAL A 8 -22.07 -33.78 -54.85
C VAL A 8 -23.22 -32.95 -54.26
N LEU A 9 -23.33 -31.67 -54.63
CA LEU A 9 -24.44 -30.80 -54.21
C LEU A 9 -25.74 -31.00 -55.02
N LEU A 10 -25.67 -31.62 -56.21
CA LEU A 10 -26.84 -31.89 -57.07
C LEU A 10 -27.52 -33.24 -56.82
N ILE A 11 -26.90 -34.15 -56.05
CA ILE A 11 -27.42 -35.51 -55.80
C ILE A 11 -28.13 -35.65 -54.44
N TRP A 12 -28.19 -34.58 -53.62
CA TRP A 12 -28.90 -34.62 -52.34
C TRP A 12 -30.18 -33.77 -52.31
N PRO A 13 -31.25 -34.24 -52.97
CA PRO A 13 -32.58 -34.04 -52.43
C PRO A 13 -33.32 -35.37 -52.28
N GLN A 14 -34.21 -35.40 -51.28
CA GLN A 14 -35.14 -36.48 -50.93
C GLN A 14 -34.59 -37.57 -50.02
N ARG A 15 -34.62 -37.32 -48.70
CA ARG A 15 -35.13 -38.28 -47.68
C ARG A 15 -35.34 -37.62 -46.30
N VAL A 16 -36.01 -36.47 -46.23
CA VAL A 16 -36.79 -36.10 -45.02
C VAL A 16 -37.95 -35.22 -45.46
N CYS A 17 -38.98 -35.82 -46.04
CA CYS A 17 -40.31 -35.22 -46.07
C CYS A 17 -41.24 -36.26 -45.44
N GLY A 18 -41.39 -36.19 -44.12
CA GLY A 18 -42.53 -36.82 -43.49
C GLY A 18 -43.76 -36.07 -43.97
N MET A 19 -44.71 -36.77 -44.60
CA MET A 19 -46.04 -36.24 -44.86
C MET A 19 -46.59 -35.65 -43.55
N PHE A 20 -46.75 -34.32 -43.48
CA PHE A 20 -47.62 -33.70 -42.50
C PHE A 20 -49.05 -34.13 -42.84
N THR A 21 -49.56 -35.14 -42.14
CA THR A 21 -50.98 -35.46 -42.12
C THR A 21 -51.70 -34.32 -41.41
N ALA A 22 -52.24 -33.38 -42.17
CA ALA A 22 -53.18 -32.40 -41.65
C ALA A 22 -54.43 -33.13 -41.14
N LYS A 23 -54.57 -33.25 -39.82
CA LYS A 23 -55.83 -33.68 -39.20
C LYS A 23 -56.80 -32.51 -39.21
N CYS A 24 -57.57 -32.36 -40.27
CA CYS A 24 -58.78 -31.53 -40.25
C CYS A 24 -59.95 -32.42 -40.74
N LEU A 25 -60.50 -33.22 -39.83
CA LEU A 25 -61.79 -33.88 -40.02
C LEU A 25 -62.57 -33.88 -38.70
N LEU A 26 -63.81 -33.41 -38.78
CA LEU A 26 -64.79 -33.06 -37.73
C LEU A 26 -65.20 -34.19 -36.76
N THR A 27 -64.26 -34.90 -36.14
CA THR A 27 -64.55 -35.82 -35.02
C THR A 27 -63.41 -35.83 -34.01
N LEU A 28 -63.33 -34.82 -33.15
CA LEU A 28 -62.74 -35.04 -31.82
C LEU A 28 -63.69 -35.98 -31.08
N LYS A 29 -63.27 -37.24 -30.91
CA LYS A 29 -63.85 -38.08 -29.86
C LYS A 29 -63.72 -37.29 -28.56
N GLN A 30 -64.87 -37.01 -27.95
CA GLN A 30 -64.99 -36.41 -26.63
C GLN A 30 -64.27 -37.32 -25.63
N GLY A 31 -62.97 -37.10 -25.39
CA GLY A 31 -62.18 -37.99 -24.54
C GLY A 31 -60.65 -37.83 -24.51
N GLU A 32 -59.97 -37.30 -25.55
CA GLU A 32 -58.52 -37.06 -25.49
C GLU A 32 -58.23 -35.60 -25.14
N VAL A 33 -58.17 -35.29 -23.85
CA VAL A 33 -57.65 -34.02 -23.33
C VAL A 33 -56.13 -34.14 -23.27
N ASP A 34 -55.39 -33.32 -24.04
CA ASP A 34 -53.95 -33.16 -23.82
C ASP A 34 -53.76 -32.73 -22.35
N PRO A 35 -53.05 -33.51 -21.51
CA PRO A 35 -52.86 -33.17 -20.10
C PRO A 35 -52.18 -31.82 -19.86
N GLN A 36 -51.62 -31.21 -20.92
CA GLN A 36 -50.92 -29.93 -20.92
C GLN A 36 -51.84 -28.72 -21.14
N ILE A 37 -53.08 -28.92 -21.58
CA ILE A 37 -54.02 -27.84 -21.93
C ILE A 37 -55.33 -28.00 -21.15
N ARG A 38 -55.73 -26.95 -20.42
CA ARG A 38 -57.04 -26.89 -19.74
C ARG A 38 -57.94 -25.86 -20.41
N TYR A 39 -59.07 -26.31 -20.92
CA TYR A 39 -60.01 -25.47 -21.67
C TYR A 39 -61.39 -25.44 -21.02
N LYS A 40 -62.01 -24.25 -20.99
CA LYS A 40 -63.43 -24.08 -20.68
C LYS A 40 -64.05 -23.09 -21.68
N PRO A 41 -65.19 -23.46 -22.33
CA PRO A 41 -65.83 -22.59 -23.32
C PRO A 41 -66.43 -21.32 -22.69
N GLY A 42 -66.47 -20.25 -23.48
CA GLY A 42 -67.10 -18.96 -23.18
C GLY A 42 -67.13 -18.07 -24.42
N ASP A 43 -67.72 -16.88 -24.30
CA ASP A 43 -67.86 -15.87 -25.37
C ASP A 43 -66.54 -15.11 -25.63
N TYR A 44 -65.79 -14.85 -24.54
CA TYR A 44 -64.44 -14.28 -24.54
C TYR A 44 -63.51 -15.17 -23.71
N PHE A 45 -62.21 -15.18 -24.02
CA PHE A 45 -61.25 -16.04 -23.35
C PHE A 45 -60.14 -15.24 -22.67
N ILE A 46 -59.82 -15.60 -21.42
CA ILE A 46 -58.52 -15.27 -20.83
C ILE A 46 -57.62 -16.50 -20.94
N SER A 47 -56.50 -16.34 -21.62
CA SER A 47 -55.53 -17.43 -21.77
C SER A 47 -54.46 -17.34 -20.69
N GLY A 48 -54.07 -18.49 -20.15
CA GLY A 48 -53.05 -18.61 -19.12
C GLY A 48 -51.83 -19.37 -19.65
N ILE A 49 -50.62 -18.88 -19.42
CA ILE A 49 -49.38 -19.66 -19.59
C ILE A 49 -48.77 -19.83 -18.20
N ILE A 50 -48.85 -21.04 -17.65
CA ILE A 50 -48.52 -21.31 -16.24
C ILE A 50 -47.46 -22.40 -16.16
N SER A 51 -46.46 -22.20 -15.30
CA SER A 51 -45.46 -23.23 -14.96
C SER A 51 -45.85 -23.97 -13.67
N ALA A 52 -46.72 -24.98 -13.76
CA ALA A 52 -47.18 -25.79 -12.62
C ALA A 52 -46.61 -27.21 -12.57
N MET A 53 -45.78 -27.59 -13.53
CA MET A 53 -45.08 -28.86 -13.53
C MET A 53 -43.59 -28.66 -13.78
N LYS A 54 -42.73 -29.32 -12.99
CA LYS A 54 -41.30 -29.43 -13.32
C LYS A 54 -41.04 -30.79 -13.94
N VAL A 55 -40.49 -30.81 -15.14
CA VAL A 55 -40.16 -32.02 -15.90
C VAL A 55 -38.67 -32.05 -16.22
N ARG A 56 -38.05 -33.24 -16.07
CA ARG A 56 -36.74 -33.51 -16.68
C ARG A 56 -36.96 -33.98 -18.12
N ILE A 57 -36.67 -33.12 -19.08
CA ILE A 57 -36.54 -33.52 -20.48
C ILE A 57 -35.09 -34.02 -20.67
N GLN A 58 -34.90 -35.11 -21.41
CA GLN A 58 -33.55 -35.57 -21.78
C GLN A 58 -32.82 -34.45 -22.53
N LEU A 59 -31.53 -34.25 -22.22
CA LEU A 59 -30.70 -33.30 -22.95
C LEU A 59 -30.64 -33.71 -24.42
N PHE A 60 -30.80 -32.74 -25.30
CA PHE A 60 -30.70 -32.93 -26.74
C PHE A 60 -29.30 -33.40 -27.09
N THR A 61 -29.22 -34.49 -27.85
CA THR A 61 -28.04 -34.82 -28.64
C THR A 61 -28.25 -34.17 -30.01
N PHE A 62 -27.24 -33.45 -30.54
CA PHE A 62 -27.36 -32.66 -31.79
C PHE A 62 -27.59 -33.52 -33.05
N ASP A 63 -27.68 -34.84 -32.86
CA ASP A 63 -27.87 -35.92 -33.80
C ASP A 63 -29.35 -36.33 -33.99
N GLN A 64 -30.30 -35.74 -33.24
CA GLN A 64 -31.74 -36.00 -33.40
C GLN A 64 -32.58 -34.71 -33.40
N SER A 65 -33.70 -34.72 -34.14
CA SER A 65 -34.68 -33.62 -34.09
C SER A 65 -35.24 -33.47 -32.67
N PRO A 66 -35.42 -32.24 -32.15
CA PRO A 66 -35.94 -32.01 -30.80
C PRO A 66 -37.27 -32.73 -30.58
N SER A 67 -37.35 -33.61 -29.58
CA SER A 67 -38.59 -34.32 -29.24
C SER A 67 -39.29 -33.64 -28.07
N THR A 68 -40.60 -33.37 -28.19
CA THR A 68 -41.47 -32.84 -27.12
C THR A 68 -41.95 -33.93 -26.15
N LYS A 69 -41.43 -35.16 -26.24
CA LYS A 69 -41.85 -36.29 -25.39
C LYS A 69 -41.35 -36.12 -23.95
N VAL A 70 -42.30 -35.86 -23.05
CA VAL A 70 -42.11 -35.72 -21.60
C VAL A 70 -41.79 -37.06 -20.95
N SER A 71 -40.64 -37.19 -20.27
CA SER A 71 -40.30 -38.37 -19.45
C SER A 71 -40.65 -38.16 -17.97
N ALA A 72 -41.25 -39.18 -17.36
CA ALA A 72 -42.22 -39.12 -16.26
C ALA A 72 -41.63 -38.99 -14.83
N LYS A 73 -40.87 -37.92 -14.54
CA LYS A 73 -40.78 -37.40 -13.16
C LYS A 73 -41.40 -36.02 -13.09
N THR A 74 -42.70 -35.99 -12.78
CA THR A 74 -43.50 -34.77 -12.69
C THR A 74 -43.82 -34.47 -11.23
N THR A 75 -43.34 -33.36 -10.70
CA THR A 75 -43.91 -32.78 -9.48
C THR A 75 -45.05 -31.85 -9.92
N ARG A 76 -46.30 -32.20 -9.59
CA ARG A 76 -47.49 -31.42 -9.96
C ARG A 76 -47.84 -30.40 -8.88
N PHE A 77 -47.94 -29.13 -9.25
CA PHE A 77 -48.36 -28.05 -8.37
C PHE A 77 -49.80 -27.63 -8.69
N HIS A 78 -50.78 -28.50 -8.39
CA HIS A 78 -52.20 -28.26 -8.69
C HIS A 78 -52.74 -26.94 -8.13
N TRP A 79 -52.17 -26.45 -7.02
CA TRP A 79 -52.57 -25.18 -6.40
C TRP A 79 -52.36 -23.96 -7.31
N LYS A 80 -51.46 -24.02 -8.32
CA LYS A 80 -51.24 -22.89 -9.24
C LYS A 80 -52.39 -22.61 -10.19
N TYR A 81 -53.18 -23.63 -10.53
CA TYR A 81 -54.35 -23.43 -11.38
C TYR A 81 -55.56 -22.95 -10.59
N ALA A 82 -55.63 -23.27 -9.29
CA ALA A 82 -56.83 -23.04 -8.49
C ALA A 82 -57.27 -21.56 -8.47
N PRO A 83 -56.39 -20.57 -8.20
CA PRO A 83 -56.80 -19.16 -8.20
C PRO A 83 -57.35 -18.72 -9.55
N PHE A 84 -56.72 -19.13 -10.67
CA PHE A 84 -57.20 -18.84 -12.01
C PHE A 84 -58.62 -19.36 -12.23
N LEU A 85 -58.86 -20.62 -11.86
CA LEU A 85 -60.14 -21.30 -12.07
C LEU A 85 -61.25 -20.72 -11.19
N PHE A 86 -60.95 -20.39 -9.93
CA PHE A 86 -61.89 -19.79 -9.00
C PHE A 86 -62.24 -18.35 -9.41
N ALA A 87 -61.26 -17.53 -9.77
CA ALA A 87 -61.48 -16.16 -10.22
C ALA A 87 -62.44 -16.08 -11.41
N ILE A 88 -62.22 -16.92 -12.45
CA ILE A 88 -63.13 -16.97 -13.61
C ILE A 88 -64.53 -17.44 -13.22
N LYS A 89 -64.63 -18.37 -12.27
CA LYS A 89 -65.93 -18.84 -11.78
C LYS A 89 -66.68 -17.72 -11.06
N ASP A 90 -66.01 -16.99 -10.18
CA ASP A 90 -66.60 -15.92 -9.37
C ASP A 90 -67.02 -14.74 -10.25
N VAL A 91 -66.20 -14.38 -11.25
CA VAL A 91 -66.54 -13.38 -12.27
C VAL A 91 -67.81 -13.78 -13.04
N ASN A 92 -67.90 -15.03 -13.49
CA ASN A 92 -69.07 -15.52 -14.25
C ASN A 92 -70.34 -15.65 -13.39
N GLN A 93 -70.22 -15.81 -12.06
CA GLN A 93 -71.36 -15.82 -11.14
C GLN A 93 -71.88 -14.40 -10.84
N ASN A 94 -71.10 -13.36 -11.13
CA ASN A 94 -71.47 -11.98 -10.88
C ASN A 94 -72.26 -11.39 -12.06
N SER A 95 -73.59 -11.48 -11.98
CA SER A 95 -74.51 -10.96 -13.00
C SER A 95 -74.46 -9.43 -13.20
N HIS A 96 -73.91 -8.68 -12.23
CA HIS A 96 -73.72 -7.23 -12.34
C HIS A 96 -72.48 -6.85 -13.14
N LEU A 97 -71.48 -7.73 -13.22
CA LEU A 97 -70.22 -7.45 -13.90
C LEU A 97 -70.25 -7.82 -15.39
N LEU A 98 -70.76 -8.99 -15.75
CA LEU A 98 -70.83 -9.45 -17.15
C LEU A 98 -72.22 -10.07 -17.43
N PRO A 99 -73.27 -9.25 -17.62
CA PRO A 99 -74.60 -9.77 -17.93
C PRO A 99 -74.61 -10.38 -19.34
N ASN A 100 -75.03 -11.64 -19.46
CA ASN A 100 -75.11 -12.40 -20.72
C ASN A 100 -73.76 -12.59 -21.47
N ILE A 101 -72.63 -12.48 -20.77
CA ILE A 101 -71.30 -12.77 -21.31
C ILE A 101 -70.61 -13.79 -20.41
N THR A 102 -70.22 -14.92 -20.98
CA THR A 102 -69.47 -15.96 -20.27
C THR A 102 -67.98 -15.83 -20.59
N LEU A 103 -67.16 -15.71 -19.56
CA LEU A 103 -65.70 -15.72 -19.67
C LEU A 103 -65.19 -17.16 -19.63
N GLY A 104 -64.66 -17.61 -20.77
CA GLY A 104 -63.94 -18.87 -20.93
C GLY A 104 -62.46 -18.73 -20.58
N TYR A 105 -61.75 -19.86 -20.53
CA TYR A 105 -60.31 -19.85 -20.34
C TYR A 105 -59.61 -20.94 -21.14
N ASN A 106 -58.33 -20.70 -21.39
CA ASN A 106 -57.43 -21.65 -22.01
C ASN A 106 -56.06 -21.58 -21.34
N ILE A 107 -55.71 -22.59 -20.56
CA ILE A 107 -54.48 -22.61 -19.76
C ILE A 107 -53.51 -23.62 -20.35
N TYR A 108 -52.30 -23.16 -20.65
CA TYR A 108 -51.17 -23.91 -21.16
C TYR A 108 -50.12 -24.13 -20.09
N GLU A 109 -49.61 -25.36 -19.99
CA GLU A 109 -48.45 -25.69 -19.17
C GLU A 109 -47.16 -25.58 -19.99
N ASN A 110 -46.20 -24.79 -19.50
CA ASN A 110 -44.92 -24.57 -20.20
C ASN A 110 -43.69 -25.18 -19.50
N PHE A 111 -43.84 -25.83 -18.35
CA PHE A 111 -42.78 -26.57 -17.67
C PHE A 111 -41.48 -25.80 -17.34
N PHE A 112 -41.53 -24.47 -17.23
CA PHE A 112 -40.34 -23.61 -17.14
C PHE A 112 -39.39 -23.74 -18.35
N LYS A 113 -39.93 -23.98 -19.56
CA LYS A 113 -39.15 -24.22 -20.78
C LYS A 113 -39.58 -23.31 -21.93
N ALA A 114 -38.60 -22.74 -22.61
CA ALA A 114 -38.83 -21.86 -23.76
C ALA A 114 -39.43 -22.61 -24.96
N GLU A 115 -39.06 -23.87 -25.17
CA GLU A 115 -39.58 -24.67 -26.29
C GLU A 115 -41.08 -24.94 -26.13
N MET A 116 -41.49 -25.40 -24.94
CA MET A 116 -42.89 -25.65 -24.62
C MET A 116 -43.71 -24.36 -24.59
N THR A 117 -43.09 -23.24 -24.18
CA THR A 117 -43.73 -21.92 -24.27
C THR A 117 -43.99 -21.54 -25.72
N SER A 118 -43.03 -21.78 -26.62
CA SER A 118 -43.18 -21.47 -28.05
C SER A 118 -44.30 -22.32 -28.68
N GLU A 119 -44.37 -23.59 -28.32
CA GLU A 119 -45.45 -24.50 -28.76
C GLU A 119 -46.82 -24.03 -28.25
N ALA A 120 -46.92 -23.69 -26.96
CA ALA A 120 -48.14 -23.16 -26.36
C ALA A 120 -48.58 -21.83 -27.00
N LEU A 121 -47.65 -20.94 -27.33
CA LEU A 121 -47.94 -19.67 -28.01
C LEU A 121 -48.41 -19.90 -29.44
N LEU A 122 -47.78 -20.83 -30.17
CA LEU A 122 -48.20 -21.16 -31.53
C LEU A 122 -49.61 -21.76 -31.54
N ASP A 123 -49.96 -22.63 -30.59
CA ASP A 123 -51.34 -23.15 -30.46
C ASP A 123 -52.31 -22.04 -30.01
N LEU A 124 -51.90 -21.17 -29.09
CA LEU A 124 -52.73 -20.05 -28.62
C LEU A 124 -53.08 -19.06 -29.74
N LEU A 125 -52.12 -18.77 -30.61
CA LEU A 125 -52.24 -17.79 -31.68
C LEU A 125 -52.81 -18.39 -32.98
N SER A 126 -52.90 -19.72 -33.07
CA SER A 126 -53.53 -20.41 -34.18
C SER A 126 -55.03 -20.59 -33.89
N ASP A 127 -55.90 -20.25 -34.84
CA ASP A 127 -57.36 -20.47 -34.74
C ASP A 127 -57.75 -21.95 -35.00
N GLY A 128 -56.85 -22.89 -34.65
CA GLY A 128 -56.99 -24.31 -35.00
C GLY A 128 -55.97 -25.23 -34.33
N GLU A 129 -56.16 -26.54 -34.46
CA GLU A 129 -55.29 -27.58 -33.84
C GLU A 129 -53.97 -27.86 -34.59
N ALA A 130 -53.69 -27.16 -35.70
CA ALA A 130 -52.38 -27.21 -36.35
C ALA A 130 -51.63 -25.91 -36.02
N ASN A 131 -50.40 -26.04 -35.48
CA ASN A 131 -49.48 -24.95 -35.16
C ASN A 131 -48.97 -24.24 -36.42
N VAL A 132 -49.89 -23.73 -37.23
CA VAL A 132 -49.64 -23.06 -38.51
C VAL A 132 -50.22 -21.65 -38.40
N PRO A 133 -49.36 -20.62 -38.25
CA PRO A 133 -49.79 -19.23 -38.19
C PRO A 133 -50.70 -18.87 -39.38
N ASN A 134 -51.79 -18.13 -39.13
CA ASN A 134 -52.80 -17.73 -40.13
C ASN A 134 -53.63 -18.88 -40.77
N TYR A 135 -53.62 -20.09 -40.22
CA TYR A 135 -54.49 -21.18 -40.68
C TYR A 135 -55.69 -21.36 -39.75
N SER A 136 -56.92 -21.28 -40.31
CA SER A 136 -58.17 -21.46 -39.55
C SER A 136 -58.75 -22.86 -39.79
N CYS A 137 -58.50 -23.79 -38.87
CA CYS A 137 -59.21 -25.08 -38.81
C CYS A 137 -59.47 -25.43 -37.34
N GLY A 138 -60.65 -25.08 -36.81
CA GLY A 138 -61.01 -25.41 -35.44
C GLY A 138 -61.92 -24.39 -34.74
N ARG A 139 -61.81 -24.34 -33.42
CA ARG A 139 -62.65 -23.52 -32.53
C ARG A 139 -62.25 -22.05 -32.63
N GLN A 140 -63.22 -21.16 -32.85
CA GLN A 140 -62.99 -19.71 -32.82
C GLN A 140 -62.73 -19.26 -31.36
N ARG A 141 -61.52 -18.76 -31.05
CA ARG A 141 -61.12 -18.36 -29.70
C ARG A 141 -60.88 -16.85 -29.63
N ASN A 142 -61.84 -16.08 -29.11
CA ASN A 142 -61.72 -14.64 -28.89
C ASN A 142 -60.90 -14.35 -27.63
N THR A 143 -59.59 -14.63 -27.65
CA THR A 143 -58.70 -14.32 -26.51
C THR A 143 -58.56 -12.81 -26.34
N VAL A 144 -58.96 -12.30 -25.18
CA VAL A 144 -58.92 -10.86 -24.88
C VAL A 144 -57.69 -10.43 -24.11
N ALA A 145 -57.07 -11.33 -23.36
CA ALA A 145 -55.82 -11.11 -22.64
C ALA A 145 -55.11 -12.44 -22.38
N VAL A 146 -53.79 -12.38 -22.29
CA VAL A 146 -52.93 -13.49 -21.86
C VAL A 146 -52.32 -13.15 -20.51
N VAL A 147 -52.44 -14.07 -19.57
CA VAL A 147 -51.91 -13.95 -18.23
C VAL A 147 -50.81 -15.00 -18.07
N GLU A 148 -49.63 -14.59 -17.64
CA GLU A 148 -48.48 -15.49 -17.57
C GLU A 148 -47.79 -15.50 -16.21
N GLU A 149 -47.22 -16.66 -15.87
CA GLU A 149 -46.25 -16.82 -14.80
C GLU A 149 -44.97 -17.44 -15.38
N ALA A 150 -44.03 -16.59 -15.82
CA ALA A 150 -42.84 -16.99 -16.55
C ALA A 150 -41.56 -16.28 -16.07
N GLU A 151 -40.40 -16.94 -16.24
CA GLU A 151 -39.10 -16.27 -16.04
C GLU A 151 -38.90 -15.15 -17.06
N MET A 152 -38.08 -14.14 -16.74
CA MET A 152 -37.87 -12.94 -17.59
C MET A 152 -37.60 -13.28 -19.05
N GLY A 153 -36.69 -14.24 -19.33
CA GLY A 153 -36.36 -14.62 -20.71
C GLY A 153 -37.56 -15.20 -21.48
N ILE A 154 -38.43 -15.95 -20.81
CA ILE A 154 -39.63 -16.54 -21.41
C ILE A 154 -40.72 -15.48 -21.58
N SER A 155 -40.89 -14.59 -20.60
CA SER A 155 -41.85 -13.47 -20.63
C SER A 155 -41.60 -12.52 -21.82
N ILE A 156 -40.32 -12.20 -22.09
CA ILE A 156 -39.91 -11.41 -23.26
C ILE A 156 -40.28 -12.12 -24.56
N GLN A 157 -40.07 -13.44 -24.62
CA GLN A 157 -40.41 -14.24 -25.79
C GLN A 157 -41.93 -14.26 -26.05
N ILE A 158 -42.73 -14.42 -24.99
CA ILE A 158 -44.20 -14.33 -25.06
C ILE A 158 -44.63 -12.96 -25.57
N SER A 159 -44.07 -11.88 -25.00
CA SER A 159 -44.39 -10.50 -25.40
C SER A 159 -44.08 -10.22 -26.86
N THR A 160 -42.97 -10.74 -27.36
CA THR A 160 -42.57 -10.55 -28.76
C THR A 160 -43.59 -11.18 -29.72
N MET A 161 -44.08 -12.38 -29.40
CA MET A 161 -45.10 -13.05 -30.22
C MET A 161 -46.47 -12.37 -30.09
N LEU A 162 -46.95 -12.14 -28.86
CA LEU A 162 -48.26 -11.53 -28.62
C LEU A 162 -48.37 -10.10 -29.16
N GLY A 163 -47.28 -9.34 -29.11
CA GLY A 163 -47.21 -7.98 -29.67
C GLY A 163 -47.53 -7.94 -31.16
N THR A 164 -47.10 -8.96 -31.91
CA THR A 164 -47.40 -9.10 -33.35
C THR A 164 -48.91 -9.26 -33.59
N TYR A 165 -49.62 -9.93 -32.69
CA TYR A 165 -51.07 -10.17 -32.77
C TYR A 165 -51.92 -9.13 -32.02
N LYS A 166 -51.27 -8.12 -31.41
CA LYS A 166 -51.89 -7.07 -30.61
C LYS A 166 -52.76 -7.60 -29.46
N THR A 167 -52.32 -8.72 -28.86
CA THR A 167 -52.98 -9.32 -27.70
C THR A 167 -52.29 -8.81 -26.43
N PRO A 168 -53.02 -8.23 -25.46
CA PRO A 168 -52.40 -7.72 -24.24
C PRO A 168 -51.93 -8.87 -23.35
N GLN A 169 -50.76 -8.67 -22.75
CA GLN A 169 -50.13 -9.60 -21.82
C GLN A 169 -50.08 -8.96 -20.42
N HIS A 170 -50.31 -9.77 -19.39
CA HIS A 170 -50.02 -9.40 -18.01
C HIS A 170 -49.11 -10.46 -17.37
N ALA A 171 -47.89 -10.05 -17.00
CA ALA A 171 -46.91 -10.89 -16.35
C ALA A 171 -47.03 -10.79 -14.83
N ILE A 172 -47.38 -11.89 -14.16
CA ILE A 172 -47.67 -11.91 -12.71
C ILE A 172 -46.40 -11.93 -11.87
N SER A 173 -45.32 -12.55 -12.36
CA SER A 173 -44.10 -12.76 -11.58
C SER A 173 -42.88 -12.85 -12.49
N VAL A 174 -42.24 -11.71 -12.80
CA VAL A 174 -40.93 -11.71 -13.49
C VAL A 174 -39.84 -11.99 -12.47
N LYS A 175 -39.49 -13.27 -12.30
CA LYS A 175 -38.42 -13.67 -11.37
C LYS A 175 -37.06 -13.33 -11.97
N VAL A 176 -36.39 -12.33 -11.41
CA VAL A 176 -35.03 -11.92 -11.81
C VAL A 176 -34.00 -12.62 -10.93
N TRP A 177 -33.29 -13.58 -11.49
CA TRP A 177 -32.14 -14.20 -10.83
C TRP A 177 -30.85 -13.62 -11.38
N ARG A 178 -30.20 -12.71 -10.64
CA ARG A 178 -28.81 -12.35 -10.91
C ARG A 178 -27.89 -13.31 -10.17
N ARG A 179 -27.11 -14.08 -10.91
CA ARG A 179 -26.11 -14.99 -10.34
C ARG A 179 -24.84 -14.19 -10.01
N CYS A 180 -24.62 -13.89 -8.72
CA CYS A 180 -23.33 -13.40 -8.26
C CYS A 180 -22.34 -14.57 -8.21
N ARG A 181 -21.21 -14.43 -8.90
CA ARG A 181 -20.24 -15.51 -9.12
C ARG A 181 -19.23 -15.57 -7.96
N GLN A 182 -19.67 -15.94 -6.76
CA GLN A 182 -18.73 -16.33 -5.71
C GLN A 182 -19.36 -17.32 -4.71
N ARG A 183 -18.88 -18.57 -4.81
CA ARG A 183 -19.08 -19.73 -3.94
C ARG A 183 -20.47 -20.39 -3.96
N GLU A 184 -20.48 -21.60 -4.54
CA GLU A 184 -21.61 -22.53 -4.57
C GLU A 184 -21.76 -23.25 -3.22
N GLU A 185 -22.80 -22.89 -2.49
CA GLU A 185 -23.67 -23.82 -1.76
C GLU A 185 -24.98 -23.09 -1.50
N LEU A 186 -25.87 -23.12 -2.50
CA LEU A 186 -27.20 -22.53 -2.38
C LEU A 186 -27.99 -23.38 -1.38
N MET A 187 -28.06 -22.95 -0.12
CA MET A 187 -28.99 -23.54 0.84
C MET A 187 -30.40 -23.42 0.24
N ALA A 188 -31.04 -24.56 -0.01
CA ALA A 188 -32.38 -24.59 -0.55
C ALA A 188 -33.32 -23.79 0.38
N LEU A 189 -34.00 -22.78 -0.16
CA LEU A 189 -35.04 -22.03 0.56
C LEU A 189 -36.07 -23.01 1.14
N ARG A 190 -36.34 -22.89 2.45
CA ARG A 190 -37.24 -23.81 3.16
C ARG A 190 -38.70 -23.61 2.73
N LYS A 191 -39.47 -24.70 2.79
CA LYS A 191 -40.85 -24.83 2.28
C LYS A 191 -41.81 -23.70 2.72
N GLU A 192 -41.63 -23.14 3.91
CA GLU A 192 -42.48 -22.08 4.48
C GLU A 192 -42.36 -20.73 3.74
N VAL A 193 -41.14 -20.31 3.37
CA VAL A 193 -40.92 -19.08 2.59
C VAL A 193 -41.50 -19.24 1.20
N ILE A 194 -41.30 -20.43 0.62
CA ILE A 194 -41.93 -20.81 -0.64
C ILE A 194 -43.46 -20.70 -0.50
N ASP A 195 -44.06 -21.25 0.55
CA ASP A 195 -45.51 -21.24 0.76
C ASP A 195 -46.11 -19.84 0.93
N GLN A 196 -45.38 -18.88 1.50
CA GLN A 196 -45.81 -17.48 1.55
C GLN A 196 -45.73 -16.76 0.19
N THR A 197 -44.64 -16.97 -0.58
CA THR A 197 -44.56 -16.45 -1.96
C THR A 197 -45.69 -17.02 -2.83
N LYS A 198 -46.06 -18.29 -2.62
CA LYS A 198 -47.20 -18.93 -3.32
C LYS A 198 -48.55 -18.26 -3.04
N ALA A 199 -48.78 -17.80 -1.81
CA ALA A 199 -50.02 -17.12 -1.44
C ALA A 199 -50.15 -15.75 -2.12
N LEU A 200 -49.04 -15.01 -2.21
CA LEU A 200 -49.00 -13.72 -2.89
C LEU A 200 -49.22 -13.87 -4.40
N ASP A 201 -48.51 -14.80 -5.06
CA ASP A 201 -48.68 -15.09 -6.51
C ASP A 201 -50.15 -15.47 -6.83
N SER A 202 -50.82 -16.19 -5.93
CA SER A 202 -52.22 -16.60 -6.07
C SER A 202 -53.20 -15.43 -5.99
N TYR A 203 -52.94 -14.46 -5.11
CA TYR A 203 -53.78 -13.27 -4.92
C TYR A 203 -53.67 -12.29 -6.11
N ILE A 204 -52.44 -12.08 -6.61
CA ILE A 204 -52.21 -11.23 -7.79
C ILE A 204 -52.94 -11.80 -9.02
N LEU A 205 -52.91 -13.12 -9.20
CA LEU A 205 -53.59 -13.79 -10.30
C LEU A 205 -55.12 -13.60 -10.25
N ASP A 206 -55.74 -13.73 -9.08
CA ASP A 206 -57.17 -13.46 -8.89
C ASP A 206 -57.51 -11.99 -9.22
N SER A 207 -56.77 -11.05 -8.64
CA SER A 207 -56.95 -9.61 -8.87
C SER A 207 -56.82 -9.22 -10.35
N THR A 208 -55.85 -9.82 -11.06
CA THR A 208 -55.63 -9.60 -12.50
C THR A 208 -56.84 -10.03 -13.32
N ILE A 209 -57.41 -11.20 -13.03
CA ILE A 209 -58.59 -11.70 -13.75
C ILE A 209 -59.79 -10.79 -13.52
N TRP A 210 -59.98 -10.32 -12.29
CA TRP A 210 -61.00 -9.32 -11.96
C TRP A 210 -60.79 -8.00 -12.70
N ALA A 211 -59.54 -7.51 -12.80
CA ALA A 211 -59.22 -6.29 -13.53
C ALA A 211 -59.53 -6.42 -15.03
N VAL A 212 -59.14 -7.54 -15.66
CA VAL A 212 -59.47 -7.82 -17.07
C VAL A 212 -60.98 -7.91 -17.28
N ALA A 213 -61.73 -8.55 -16.37
CA ALA A 213 -63.17 -8.63 -16.45
C ALA A 213 -63.86 -7.25 -16.34
N ARG A 214 -63.38 -6.37 -15.44
CA ARG A 214 -63.89 -4.98 -15.31
C ARG A 214 -63.55 -4.14 -16.54
N ALA A 215 -62.34 -4.29 -17.09
CA ALA A 215 -61.95 -3.63 -18.32
C ALA A 215 -62.81 -4.11 -19.50
N LEU A 216 -63.09 -5.42 -19.59
CA LEU A 216 -63.94 -6.01 -20.61
C LEU A 216 -65.38 -5.48 -20.52
N ASN A 217 -65.96 -5.43 -19.31
CA ASN A 217 -67.29 -4.85 -19.11
C ASN A 217 -67.32 -3.38 -19.52
N SER A 218 -66.31 -2.60 -19.15
CA SER A 218 -66.22 -1.17 -19.50
C SER A 218 -66.10 -0.95 -21.00
N ALA A 219 -65.30 -1.77 -21.68
CA ALA A 219 -65.16 -1.75 -23.13
C ALA A 219 -66.48 -2.15 -23.83
N TYR A 220 -67.16 -3.18 -23.30
CA TYR A 220 -68.46 -3.64 -23.80
C TYR A 220 -69.57 -2.57 -23.64
N ILE A 221 -69.67 -1.93 -22.46
CA ILE A 221 -70.61 -0.84 -22.22
C ILE A 221 -70.32 0.35 -23.15
N SER A 222 -69.05 0.71 -23.32
CA SER A 222 -68.63 1.82 -24.20
C SER A 222 -68.99 1.56 -25.67
N THR A 223 -68.71 0.35 -26.16
CA THR A 223 -69.06 -0.06 -27.53
C THR A 223 -70.57 -0.19 -27.75
N SER A 224 -71.31 -0.70 -26.76
CA SER A 224 -72.77 -0.75 -26.78
C SER A 224 -73.40 0.65 -26.84
N LYS A 225 -72.96 1.60 -26.00
CA LYS A 225 -73.42 3.00 -26.03
C LYS A 225 -73.14 3.69 -27.38
N ARG A 226 -72.00 3.37 -28.01
CA ARG A 226 -71.64 3.89 -29.34
C ARG A 226 -72.50 3.28 -30.45
N SER A 227 -72.86 2.00 -30.34
CA SER A 227 -73.79 1.30 -31.24
C SER A 227 -75.21 1.88 -31.15
N VAL A 228 -75.73 2.15 -29.94
CA VAL A 228 -77.06 2.74 -29.75
C VAL A 228 -77.17 4.18 -30.31
N ARG A 229 -76.05 4.92 -30.40
CA ARG A 229 -76.01 6.28 -30.96
C ARG A 229 -76.08 6.30 -32.50
N ASN A 230 -75.64 5.23 -33.16
CA ASN A 230 -75.73 5.04 -34.61
C ASN A 230 -76.88 4.07 -34.90
N ARG A 231 -78.07 4.54 -35.28
CA ARG A 231 -79.24 3.69 -35.57
C ARG A 231 -78.99 2.68 -36.71
N VAL A 232 -78.34 1.55 -36.41
CA VAL A 232 -78.34 0.33 -37.20
C VAL A 232 -78.49 -0.83 -36.21
N MET A 233 -79.65 -1.46 -36.23
CA MET A 233 -79.97 -2.64 -35.44
C MET A 233 -79.26 -3.84 -36.06
N ILE A 234 -78.01 -4.10 -35.65
CA ILE A 234 -77.28 -5.34 -35.98
C ILE A 234 -77.60 -6.35 -34.86
N LEU A 235 -78.21 -7.48 -35.23
CA LEU A 235 -78.64 -8.55 -34.32
C LEU A 235 -77.49 -9.45 -33.81
N GLU A 236 -76.24 -9.03 -34.01
CA GLU A 236 -75.04 -9.69 -33.51
C GLU A 236 -74.27 -8.73 -32.59
N ALA A 237 -73.97 -9.18 -31.38
CA ALA A 237 -73.16 -8.41 -30.44
C ALA A 237 -71.82 -8.02 -31.10
N PRO A 238 -71.38 -6.75 -31.03
CA PRO A 238 -70.11 -6.35 -31.62
C PRO A 238 -68.97 -7.15 -30.95
N ARG A 239 -68.31 -8.02 -31.73
CA ARG A 239 -67.18 -8.82 -31.25
C ARG A 239 -66.01 -7.89 -30.93
N LEU A 240 -65.72 -7.72 -29.64
CA LEU A 240 -64.60 -6.93 -29.18
C LEU A 240 -63.29 -7.61 -29.58
N LYS A 241 -62.40 -6.90 -30.28
CA LYS A 241 -61.05 -7.41 -30.60
C LYS A 241 -60.08 -7.07 -29.45
N ALA A 242 -59.08 -7.93 -29.23
CA ALA A 242 -58.11 -7.79 -28.13
C ALA A 242 -57.44 -6.40 -28.07
N TRP A 243 -57.06 -5.83 -29.21
CA TRP A 243 -56.43 -4.50 -29.27
C TRP A 243 -57.34 -3.35 -28.80
N GLN A 244 -58.67 -3.50 -28.86
CA GLN A 244 -59.61 -2.48 -28.38
C GLN A 244 -59.66 -2.43 -26.85
N LEU A 245 -59.31 -3.54 -26.19
CA LEU A 245 -59.29 -3.64 -24.73
C LEU A 245 -58.06 -2.94 -24.11
N HIS A 246 -56.97 -2.79 -24.87
CA HIS A 246 -55.70 -2.24 -24.38
C HIS A 246 -55.85 -0.87 -23.72
N SER A 247 -56.59 0.05 -24.35
CA SER A 247 -56.83 1.41 -23.79
C SER A 247 -57.62 1.41 -22.47
N PHE A 248 -58.47 0.40 -22.23
CA PHE A 248 -59.22 0.27 -20.98
C PHE A 248 -58.36 -0.32 -19.87
N LEU A 249 -57.44 -1.24 -20.20
CA LEU A 249 -56.50 -1.84 -19.26
C LEU A 249 -55.47 -0.84 -18.71
N GLN A 250 -55.14 0.22 -19.46
CA GLN A 250 -54.22 1.28 -19.03
C GLN A 250 -54.82 2.26 -18.00
N SER A 251 -56.14 2.20 -17.74
CA SER A 251 -56.75 3.17 -16.82
C SER A 251 -56.52 2.81 -15.34
N SER A 252 -56.06 3.79 -14.57
CA SER A 252 -55.69 3.67 -13.15
C SER A 252 -56.86 3.30 -12.23
N GLN A 253 -58.12 3.48 -12.67
CA GLN A 253 -59.32 3.16 -11.88
C GLN A 253 -59.50 1.66 -11.63
N PHE A 254 -58.98 0.77 -12.48
CA PHE A 254 -59.15 -0.68 -12.31
C PHE A 254 -58.11 -1.32 -11.39
N HIS A 255 -57.01 -0.61 -11.11
CA HIS A 255 -55.98 -0.98 -10.14
C HIS A 255 -56.21 -0.32 -8.76
N ASN A 256 -57.27 0.49 -8.62
CA ASN A 256 -57.53 1.33 -7.45
C ASN A 256 -58.19 0.59 -6.28
N ASN A 257 -57.89 -0.71 -6.13
CA ASN A 257 -57.98 -1.37 -4.83
C ASN A 257 -56.54 -1.45 -4.33
N SER A 258 -56.18 -0.50 -3.46
CA SER A 258 -54.87 -0.42 -2.81
C SER A 258 -54.42 -1.77 -2.28
N ILE A 259 -53.48 -2.41 -2.96
CA ILE A 259 -52.81 -3.61 -2.49
C ILE A 259 -51.31 -3.27 -2.46
N GLU A 260 -50.77 -3.17 -1.25
CA GLU A 260 -49.33 -3.16 -0.94
C GLU A 260 -48.45 -2.20 -1.77
N GLY A 261 -48.90 -0.96 -1.98
CA GLY A 261 -48.02 0.11 -2.47
C GLY A 261 -47.60 -0.02 -3.95
N VAL A 262 -48.33 -0.78 -4.77
CA VAL A 262 -48.13 -0.84 -6.22
C VAL A 262 -49.02 0.20 -6.92
N TYR A 263 -48.42 1.14 -7.65
CA TYR A 263 -49.11 2.19 -8.38
C TYR A 263 -48.47 2.41 -9.76
N LEU A 264 -49.24 2.99 -10.69
CA LEU A 264 -48.73 3.43 -11.98
C LEU A 264 -48.15 4.84 -11.78
N ASP A 265 -46.90 5.06 -12.18
CA ASP A 265 -46.31 6.41 -12.21
C ASP A 265 -46.91 7.26 -13.34
N GLU A 266 -46.49 8.53 -13.44
CA GLU A 266 -47.06 9.50 -14.40
C GLU A 266 -46.84 9.07 -15.86
N GLU A 267 -45.84 8.21 -16.11
CA GLU A 267 -45.51 7.61 -17.39
C GLU A 267 -46.28 6.31 -17.69
N GLY A 268 -47.01 5.78 -16.71
CA GLY A 268 -47.78 4.55 -16.82
C GLY A 268 -46.97 3.27 -16.55
N ASP A 269 -45.80 3.36 -15.92
CA ASP A 269 -45.00 2.23 -15.49
C ASP A 269 -45.42 1.77 -14.08
N LEU A 270 -45.46 0.44 -13.89
CA LEU A 270 -45.76 -0.19 -12.60
C LEU A 270 -44.60 0.04 -11.63
N THR A 271 -44.85 0.87 -10.62
CA THR A 271 -43.93 1.17 -9.51
C THR A 271 -44.45 0.54 -8.22
N ALA A 272 -43.55 -0.02 -7.41
CA ALA A 272 -43.89 -0.59 -6.12
C ALA A 272 -42.85 -0.20 -5.07
N ASP A 273 -43.31 0.12 -3.86
CA ASP A 273 -42.44 0.24 -2.70
C ASP A 273 -42.03 -1.17 -2.24
N LEU A 274 -40.72 -1.38 -2.02
CA LEU A 274 -40.16 -2.69 -1.71
C LEU A 274 -39.81 -2.80 -0.24
N ASP A 275 -40.20 -3.92 0.38
CA ASP A 275 -39.79 -4.23 1.75
C ASP A 275 -38.45 -4.97 1.77
N ILE A 276 -37.48 -4.43 2.51
CA ILE A 276 -36.21 -5.12 2.81
C ILE A 276 -36.46 -5.98 4.05
N VAL A 277 -36.38 -7.30 3.88
CA VAL A 277 -36.68 -8.26 4.94
C VAL A 277 -35.54 -9.23 5.16
N ASN A 278 -35.32 -9.56 6.43
CA ASN A 278 -34.30 -10.50 6.85
C ASN A 278 -34.95 -11.71 7.53
N TRP A 279 -34.45 -12.91 7.24
CA TRP A 279 -34.98 -14.15 7.78
C TRP A 279 -34.08 -14.63 8.91
N VAL A 280 -34.58 -14.58 10.14
CA VAL A 280 -33.84 -15.01 11.32
C VAL A 280 -34.17 -16.46 11.64
N LEU A 281 -33.13 -17.30 11.74
CA LEU A 281 -33.24 -18.71 12.13
C LEU A 281 -33.09 -18.85 13.65
N PHE A 282 -34.12 -19.36 14.32
CA PHE A 282 -34.04 -19.71 15.72
C PHE A 282 -33.42 -21.11 15.92
N PRO A 283 -32.83 -21.40 17.10
CA PRO A 283 -32.25 -22.71 17.42
C PRO A 283 -33.25 -23.87 17.29
N ASN A 284 -34.55 -23.59 17.48
CA ASN A 284 -35.65 -24.53 17.30
C ASN A 284 -36.00 -24.80 15.82
N LYS A 285 -35.19 -24.29 14.87
CA LYS A 285 -35.41 -24.35 13.42
C LYS A 285 -36.66 -23.62 12.93
N SER A 286 -37.23 -22.71 13.73
CA SER A 286 -38.28 -21.79 13.26
C SER A 286 -37.64 -20.55 12.63
N PHE A 287 -38.37 -19.93 11.70
CA PHE A 287 -37.93 -18.70 11.02
C PHE A 287 -38.87 -17.56 11.36
N LYS A 288 -38.31 -16.38 11.61
CA LYS A 288 -39.08 -15.14 11.70
C LYS A 288 -38.62 -14.19 10.59
N ARG A 289 -39.58 -13.71 9.81
CA ARG A 289 -39.39 -12.60 8.88
C ARG A 289 -39.36 -11.32 9.70
N VAL A 290 -38.24 -10.62 9.68
CA VAL A 290 -38.08 -9.30 10.32
C VAL A 290 -37.95 -8.29 9.19
N LYS A 291 -38.81 -7.27 9.18
CA LYS A 291 -38.66 -6.14 8.26
C LYS A 291 -37.52 -5.27 8.77
N THR A 292 -36.50 -5.07 7.94
CA THR A 292 -35.28 -4.32 8.29
C THR A 292 -35.16 -3.02 7.50
N GLY A 293 -36.08 -2.76 6.58
CA GLY A 293 -36.15 -1.49 5.86
C GLY A 293 -37.22 -1.48 4.77
N THR A 294 -37.34 -0.34 4.11
CA THR A 294 -38.14 -0.12 2.90
C THR A 294 -37.28 0.54 1.83
N ALA A 295 -37.58 0.29 0.56
CA ALA A 295 -37.01 0.98 -0.57
C ALA A 295 -38.16 1.60 -1.37
N GLU A 296 -38.22 2.92 -1.35
CA GLU A 296 -39.27 3.72 -1.98
C GLU A 296 -38.71 4.38 -3.26
N LYS A 297 -39.46 4.33 -4.37
CA LYS A 297 -39.05 4.98 -5.62
C LYS A 297 -39.39 6.47 -5.54
N GLN A 298 -38.41 7.36 -5.70
CA GLN A 298 -38.68 8.79 -5.86
C GLN A 298 -38.95 9.14 -7.32
N ALA A 299 -39.57 10.31 -7.56
CA ALA A 299 -39.84 10.85 -8.90
C ALA A 299 -38.58 10.99 -9.80
N SER A 300 -37.37 10.85 -9.25
CA SER A 300 -36.07 11.04 -9.93
C SER A 300 -35.34 9.74 -10.31
N GLN A 301 -36.02 8.61 -10.45
CA GLN A 301 -35.45 7.26 -10.76
C GLN A 301 -34.53 6.64 -9.69
N ASP A 302 -34.08 7.38 -8.67
CA ASP A 302 -33.30 6.85 -7.55
C ASP A 302 -34.20 6.25 -6.45
N PHE A 303 -33.85 5.05 -5.98
CA PHE A 303 -34.51 4.41 -4.83
C PHE A 303 -33.99 4.99 -3.52
N ARG A 304 -34.89 5.50 -2.68
CA ARG A 304 -34.57 5.86 -1.30
C ARG A 304 -34.69 4.63 -0.42
N ILE A 305 -33.55 4.17 0.11
CA ILE A 305 -33.51 3.07 1.07
C ILE A 305 -33.66 3.66 2.48
N ILE A 306 -34.70 3.25 3.19
CA ILE A 306 -34.96 3.58 4.59
C ILE A 306 -34.69 2.31 5.40
N ILE A 307 -33.70 2.38 6.29
CA ILE A 307 -33.33 1.25 7.13
C ILE A 307 -34.02 1.37 8.49
N ASP A 308 -34.68 0.30 8.93
CA ASP A 308 -35.25 0.22 10.27
C ASP A 308 -34.19 -0.30 11.25
N GLN A 309 -33.65 0.62 12.05
CA GLN A 309 -32.62 0.33 13.04
C GLN A 309 -33.09 -0.71 14.07
N MET A 310 -34.37 -0.68 14.48
CA MET A 310 -34.91 -1.63 15.46
C MET A 310 -34.98 -3.05 14.88
N GLY A 311 -35.42 -3.18 13.62
CA GLY A 311 -35.39 -4.44 12.89
C GLY A 311 -33.98 -5.02 12.75
N ILE A 312 -32.97 -4.17 12.50
CA ILE A 312 -31.57 -4.61 12.43
C ILE A 312 -31.06 -5.08 13.79
N THR A 313 -31.29 -4.33 14.87
CA THR A 313 -30.83 -4.72 16.22
C THR A 313 -31.47 -6.04 16.68
N GLU A 314 -32.73 -6.30 16.31
CA GLU A 314 -33.38 -7.58 16.56
C GLU A 314 -32.70 -8.72 15.79
N VAL A 315 -32.32 -8.50 14.53
CA VAL A 315 -31.56 -9.48 13.73
C VAL A 315 -30.17 -9.71 14.32
N GLU A 316 -29.43 -8.67 14.69
CA GLU A 316 -28.09 -8.77 15.28
C GLU A 316 -28.07 -9.51 16.62
N ARG A 317 -29.10 -9.32 17.46
CA ARG A 317 -29.25 -10.09 18.71
C ARG A 317 -29.49 -11.57 18.49
N LEU A 318 -30.20 -11.92 17.43
CA LEU A 318 -30.66 -13.29 17.19
C LEU A 318 -29.74 -14.07 16.24
N SER A 319 -28.87 -13.39 15.50
CA SER A 319 -27.91 -13.98 14.57
C SER A 319 -26.49 -13.97 15.13
N LYS A 320 -25.66 -14.93 14.71
CA LYS A 320 -24.23 -14.89 15.01
C LYS A 320 -23.60 -13.73 14.22
N PRO A 321 -22.59 -13.02 14.77
CA PRO A 321 -21.87 -12.01 14.01
C PRO A 321 -21.32 -12.64 12.73
N LEU A 322 -21.61 -12.00 11.59
CA LEU A 322 -21.12 -12.47 10.31
C LEU A 322 -19.57 -12.36 10.30
N PRO A 323 -18.86 -13.37 9.75
CA PRO A 323 -17.43 -13.23 9.53
C PRO A 323 -17.18 -12.06 8.56
N SER A 324 -16.10 -11.33 8.78
CA SER A 324 -15.71 -10.26 7.85
C SER A 324 -15.50 -10.88 6.46
N PHE A 325 -16.08 -10.27 5.42
CA PHE A 325 -15.93 -10.74 4.04
C PHE A 325 -14.58 -10.34 3.42
N ARG A 326 -13.58 -9.98 4.24
CA ARG A 326 -12.25 -9.59 3.77
C ARG A 326 -11.38 -10.83 3.56
N CYS A 327 -10.59 -10.80 2.50
CA CYS A 327 -9.69 -11.88 2.11
C CYS A 327 -8.48 -11.99 3.06
N VAL A 328 -7.99 -10.83 3.51
CA VAL A 328 -6.83 -10.66 4.39
C VAL A 328 -7.15 -9.57 5.41
N GLU A 329 -6.52 -9.64 6.59
CA GLU A 329 -6.57 -8.59 7.59
C GLU A 329 -5.81 -7.34 7.11
N THR A 330 -6.15 -6.19 7.67
CA THR A 330 -5.50 -4.91 7.33
C THR A 330 -4.02 -4.96 7.71
N CYS A 331 -3.11 -4.51 6.82
CA CYS A 331 -1.71 -4.42 7.17
C CYS A 331 -1.50 -3.33 8.22
N HIS A 332 -0.87 -3.68 9.34
CA HIS A 332 -0.53 -2.72 10.39
C HIS A 332 0.59 -1.75 9.95
N PRO A 333 0.73 -0.59 10.61
CA PRO A 333 1.90 0.27 10.46
C PRO A 333 3.21 -0.54 10.60
N GLY A 334 4.24 -0.15 9.85
CA GLY A 334 5.48 -0.92 9.66
C GLY A 334 5.44 -1.94 8.51
N PHE A 335 4.26 -2.23 7.97
CA PHE A 335 4.07 -3.14 6.84
C PHE A 335 3.52 -2.41 5.61
N MET A 336 3.82 -2.95 4.44
CA MET A 336 3.28 -2.53 3.15
C MET A 336 2.52 -3.67 2.46
N LYS A 337 1.53 -3.29 1.65
CA LYS A 337 0.78 -4.20 0.79
C LYS A 337 1.63 -4.70 -0.36
N VAL A 338 1.51 -5.98 -0.65
CA VAL A 338 2.09 -6.59 -1.84
C VAL A 338 0.99 -7.36 -2.56
N GLU A 339 0.79 -7.00 -3.83
CA GLU A 339 -0.20 -7.65 -4.69
C GLU A 339 0.19 -9.11 -4.95
N GLN A 340 -0.79 -10.01 -4.87
CA GLN A 340 -0.59 -11.42 -5.22
C GLN A 340 -0.95 -11.65 -6.69
N GLU A 341 0.01 -12.15 -7.47
CA GLU A 341 -0.21 -12.50 -8.87
C GLU A 341 -1.32 -13.57 -9.01
N GLY A 342 -2.34 -13.27 -9.83
CA GLY A 342 -3.43 -14.19 -10.15
C GLY A 342 -4.63 -14.20 -9.20
N LYS A 343 -4.67 -13.34 -8.16
CA LYS A 343 -5.85 -13.16 -7.28
C LYS A 343 -6.55 -11.81 -7.51
N LEU A 344 -7.70 -11.63 -6.87
CA LEU A 344 -8.45 -10.36 -6.86
C LEU A 344 -7.68 -9.28 -6.10
N THR A 345 -7.79 -8.01 -6.53
CA THR A 345 -7.07 -6.84 -5.95
C THR A 345 -7.29 -6.64 -4.44
N CYS A 346 -8.40 -7.16 -3.88
CA CYS A 346 -8.67 -7.11 -2.44
C CYS A 346 -7.94 -8.18 -1.61
N CYS A 347 -7.16 -9.07 -2.25
CA CYS A 347 -6.31 -10.07 -1.61
C CYS A 347 -4.83 -9.69 -1.83
N TYR A 348 -4.17 -9.22 -0.78
CA TYR A 348 -2.76 -8.82 -0.78
C TYR A 348 -2.04 -9.42 0.43
N ASP A 349 -0.73 -9.53 0.36
CA ASP A 349 0.11 -9.91 1.50
C ASP A 349 0.69 -8.67 2.19
N CYS A 350 0.96 -8.77 3.49
CA CYS A 350 1.62 -7.72 4.25
C CYS A 350 3.11 -8.05 4.40
N HIS A 351 3.97 -7.23 3.81
CA HIS A 351 5.42 -7.34 3.94
C HIS A 351 5.98 -6.25 4.84
N HIS A 352 6.93 -6.61 5.68
CA HIS A 352 7.63 -5.64 6.52
C HIS A 352 8.40 -4.65 5.65
N CYS A 353 8.44 -3.37 6.05
CA CYS A 353 9.23 -2.37 5.35
C CYS A 353 10.73 -2.74 5.34
N ALA A 354 11.45 -2.23 4.33
CA ALA A 354 12.89 -2.44 4.21
C ALA A 354 13.66 -1.55 5.20
N GLU A 355 14.89 -1.94 5.56
CA GLU A 355 15.75 -1.14 6.44
C GLU A 355 15.89 0.31 5.93
N GLY A 356 15.69 1.28 6.82
CA GLY A 356 15.72 2.71 6.49
C GLY A 356 14.40 3.30 5.97
N THR A 357 13.34 2.48 5.85
CA THR A 357 11.99 2.93 5.46
C THR A 357 10.95 2.61 6.53
N ILE A 358 9.85 3.36 6.53
CA ILE A 358 8.75 3.25 7.49
C ILE A 358 7.38 3.28 6.81
N SER A 359 6.36 2.82 7.51
CA SER A 359 4.95 2.95 7.13
C SER A 359 4.13 3.36 8.36
N THR A 360 3.60 4.58 8.36
CA THR A 360 2.76 5.11 9.47
C THR A 360 1.29 4.76 9.30
N MET A 361 0.86 4.45 8.08
CA MET A 361 -0.54 4.21 7.75
C MET A 361 -0.81 2.72 7.65
N GLU A 362 -2.01 2.33 8.11
CA GLU A 362 -2.53 1.01 7.80
C GLU A 362 -2.60 0.83 6.29
N ASP A 363 -2.29 -0.38 5.82
CA ASP A 363 -2.63 -0.77 4.46
C ASP A 363 -1.87 0.05 3.38
N ALA A 364 -0.66 0.53 3.71
CA ALA A 364 0.17 1.36 2.85
C ALA A 364 0.66 0.65 1.59
N GLU A 365 0.61 1.34 0.44
CA GLU A 365 1.11 0.81 -0.85
C GLU A 365 2.63 0.80 -0.93
N LYS A 366 3.29 1.72 -0.21
CA LYS A 366 4.75 1.89 -0.28
C LYS A 366 5.30 2.46 1.02
N CYS A 367 6.45 1.95 1.44
CA CYS A 367 7.21 2.50 2.57
C CYS A 367 7.92 3.81 2.18
N MET A 368 7.95 4.75 3.12
CA MET A 368 8.57 6.07 2.98
C MET A 368 9.93 6.11 3.70
N LYS A 369 10.88 6.93 3.25
CA LYS A 369 12.13 7.16 3.98
C LYS A 369 11.94 8.22 5.06
N CYS A 370 12.58 8.04 6.22
CA CYS A 370 12.62 9.07 7.25
C CYS A 370 13.41 10.31 6.80
N PRO A 371 13.10 11.49 7.34
CA PRO A 371 13.94 12.69 7.23
C PRO A 371 15.39 12.43 7.65
N GLU A 372 16.33 13.21 7.12
CA GLU A 372 17.78 13.06 7.36
C GLU A 372 18.16 13.06 8.85
N ASP A 373 17.49 13.87 9.66
CA ASP A 373 17.66 14.05 11.11
C ASP A 373 17.07 12.91 11.95
N GLN A 374 16.35 11.99 11.32
CA GLN A 374 15.60 10.94 11.98
C GLN A 374 15.96 9.56 11.44
N HIS A 375 15.64 8.52 12.20
CA HIS A 375 15.81 7.12 11.80
C HIS A 375 14.56 6.31 12.14
N PRO A 376 14.28 5.21 11.43
CA PRO A 376 13.18 4.31 11.76
C PRO A 376 13.34 3.74 13.17
N ASN A 377 12.23 3.58 13.90
CA ASN A 377 12.19 2.76 15.09
C ASN A 377 12.23 1.25 14.75
N ILE A 378 12.29 0.38 15.76
CA ILE A 378 12.41 -1.08 15.57
C ILE A 378 11.23 -1.66 14.79
N ASN A 379 10.02 -1.13 15.01
CA ASN A 379 8.79 -1.57 14.36
C ASN A 379 8.56 -0.92 12.98
N GLN A 380 9.42 0.01 12.57
CA GLN A 380 9.34 0.79 11.32
C GLN A 380 7.98 1.49 11.10
N ASP A 381 7.29 1.85 12.18
CA ASP A 381 6.03 2.60 12.17
C ASP A 381 6.22 4.09 12.50
N GLU A 382 7.38 4.47 13.05
CA GLU A 382 7.68 5.86 13.44
C GLU A 382 9.14 6.25 13.12
N CYS A 383 9.35 7.54 12.82
CA CYS A 383 10.69 8.14 12.71
C CYS A 383 11.09 8.78 14.05
N ILE A 384 12.23 8.36 14.60
CA ILE A 384 12.80 8.84 15.85
C ILE A 384 14.00 9.77 15.54
N PRO A 385 14.15 10.92 16.23
CA PRO A 385 15.31 11.78 16.07
C PRO A 385 16.62 11.07 16.41
N LYS A 386 17.63 11.23 15.56
CA LYS A 386 18.98 10.71 15.81
C LYS A 386 19.63 11.48 16.97
N ILE A 387 20.41 10.78 17.79
CA ILE A 387 21.12 11.39 18.92
C ILE A 387 22.42 12.07 18.46
N GLU A 388 22.70 13.28 18.95
CA GLU A 388 23.97 13.96 18.67
C GLU A 388 25.13 13.31 19.45
N THR A 389 26.22 12.99 18.76
CA THR A 389 27.40 12.35 19.33
C THR A 389 28.67 13.15 19.01
N TYR A 390 29.48 13.41 20.03
CA TYR A 390 30.78 14.08 19.95
C TYR A 390 31.67 13.62 21.12
N LEU A 391 32.97 13.94 21.06
CA LEU A 391 33.90 13.62 22.17
C LEU A 391 33.64 14.56 23.36
N SER A 392 32.73 14.16 24.24
CA SER A 392 32.28 14.96 25.39
C SER A 392 33.16 14.77 26.63
N TYR A 393 33.28 15.81 27.45
CA TYR A 393 33.88 15.75 28.80
C TYR A 393 33.09 14.88 29.79
N GLN A 394 31.87 14.48 29.43
CA GLN A 394 31.03 13.62 30.27
C GLN A 394 31.28 12.13 30.02
N GLU A 395 31.93 11.77 28.91
CA GLU A 395 32.22 10.37 28.58
C GLU A 395 33.58 9.93 29.17
N ASN A 396 33.70 8.66 29.55
CA ASN A 396 34.92 8.09 30.12
C ASN A 396 36.18 8.37 29.29
N LEU A 397 36.09 8.23 27.96
CA LEU A 397 37.22 8.47 27.05
C LEU A 397 37.67 9.94 27.08
N GLY A 398 36.71 10.87 27.05
CA GLY A 398 36.98 12.32 27.13
C GLY A 398 37.59 12.71 28.48
N ILE A 399 37.09 12.14 29.58
CA ILE A 399 37.62 12.37 30.93
C ILE A 399 39.09 11.91 31.03
N ILE A 400 39.39 10.71 30.56
CA ILE A 400 40.76 10.15 30.61
C ILE A 400 41.73 11.02 29.80
N LEU A 401 41.35 11.40 28.58
CA LEU A 401 42.20 12.22 27.71
C LEU A 401 42.40 13.63 28.28
N ALA A 402 41.35 14.27 28.80
CA ALA A 402 41.44 15.59 29.42
C ALA A 402 42.32 15.58 30.69
N PHE A 403 42.16 14.56 31.54
CA PHE A 403 42.99 14.40 32.73
C PHE A 403 44.46 14.17 32.37
N LEU A 404 44.73 13.33 31.37
CA LEU A 404 46.10 13.07 30.89
C LEU A 404 46.75 14.35 30.31
N ALA A 405 46.01 15.12 29.51
CA ALA A 405 46.47 16.41 28.98
C ALA A 405 46.79 17.41 30.09
N LEU A 406 45.90 17.52 31.09
CA LEU A 406 46.10 18.40 32.24
C LEU A 406 47.34 17.97 33.03
N PHE A 407 47.46 16.69 33.37
CA PHE A 407 48.60 16.14 34.11
C PHE A 407 49.93 16.42 33.39
N LEU A 408 50.02 16.14 32.08
CA LEU A 408 51.23 16.39 31.30
C LEU A 408 51.54 17.88 31.17
N SER A 409 50.52 18.75 31.08
CA SER A 409 50.72 20.21 31.09
C SER A 409 51.30 20.71 32.42
N LEU A 410 50.81 20.19 33.55
CA LEU A 410 51.32 20.52 34.89
C LEU A 410 52.76 20.03 35.07
N VAL A 411 53.06 18.79 34.65
CA VAL A 411 54.43 18.25 34.66
C VAL A 411 55.37 19.12 33.82
N THR A 412 54.94 19.54 32.63
CA THR A 412 55.74 20.40 31.76
C THR A 412 55.98 21.78 32.38
N GLY A 413 54.95 22.39 32.97
CA GLY A 413 55.08 23.65 33.71
C GLY A 413 56.03 23.53 34.91
N PHE A 414 55.99 22.42 35.63
CA PHE A 414 56.91 22.12 36.73
C PHE A 414 58.36 21.98 36.24
N VAL A 415 58.59 21.24 35.16
CA VAL A 415 59.92 21.11 34.52
C VAL A 415 60.43 22.47 34.04
N LEU A 416 59.58 23.30 33.44
CA LEU A 416 59.93 24.67 33.05
C LEU A 416 60.32 25.51 34.27
N GLY A 417 59.56 25.44 35.36
CA GLY A 417 59.89 26.10 36.63
C GLY A 417 61.24 25.67 37.21
N ILE A 418 61.58 24.37 37.12
CA ILE A 418 62.90 23.84 37.52
C ILE A 418 64.00 24.46 36.66
N TYR A 419 63.84 24.47 35.34
CA TYR A 419 64.85 25.03 34.43
C TYR A 419 65.05 26.55 34.62
N ILE A 420 64.02 27.28 35.03
CA ILE A 420 64.12 28.71 35.38
C ILE A 420 64.84 28.87 36.73
N LYS A 421 64.45 28.11 37.76
CA LYS A 421 65.05 28.19 39.10
C LYS A 421 66.53 27.81 39.11
N PHE A 422 66.89 26.74 38.40
CA PHE A 422 68.27 26.23 38.30
C PHE A 422 69.00 26.74 37.06
N GLN A 423 68.61 27.92 36.54
CA GLN A 423 69.21 28.47 35.34
C GLN A 423 70.74 28.51 35.45
N GLU A 424 71.31 28.91 36.60
CA GLU A 424 72.77 29.03 36.77
C GLU A 424 73.56 27.73 36.84
N THR A 425 72.90 26.57 36.85
CA THR A 425 73.61 25.29 36.85
C THR A 425 74.32 25.03 35.52
N PRO A 426 75.51 24.39 35.55
CA PRO A 426 76.30 24.19 34.35
C PRO A 426 75.65 23.20 33.37
N ILE A 427 74.82 22.25 33.83
CA ILE A 427 74.01 21.36 32.97
C ILE A 427 73.01 22.16 32.12
N VAL A 428 72.27 23.09 32.74
CA VAL A 428 71.27 23.91 32.03
C VAL A 428 71.95 24.88 31.05
N LYS A 429 73.11 25.43 31.44
CA LYS A 429 73.92 26.32 30.58
C LYS A 429 74.53 25.60 29.37
N ALA A 430 75.06 24.39 29.56
CA ALA A 430 75.65 23.57 28.50
C ALA A 430 74.61 23.13 27.46
N ASN A 431 73.36 22.96 27.89
CA ASN A 431 72.23 22.52 27.06
C ASN A 431 71.49 23.67 26.35
N ASN A 432 72.12 24.83 26.15
CA ASN A 432 71.54 26.02 25.50
C ASN A 432 70.15 26.40 26.08
N ARG A 433 70.17 27.20 27.15
CA ARG A 433 69.00 27.58 27.98
C ARG A 433 67.80 28.04 27.14
N ASP A 434 68.04 28.91 26.16
CA ASP A 434 66.97 29.53 25.36
C ASP A 434 66.18 28.51 24.55
N LEU A 435 66.85 27.55 23.89
CA LEU A 435 66.17 26.52 23.10
C LEU A 435 65.40 25.54 23.97
N SER A 436 65.93 25.24 25.16
CA SER A 436 65.25 24.39 26.12
C SER A 436 63.97 25.06 26.65
N TYR A 437 63.97 26.38 26.90
CA TYR A 437 62.77 27.13 27.25
C TYR A 437 61.74 27.19 26.12
N ILE A 438 62.18 27.53 24.91
CA ILE A 438 61.29 27.58 23.74
C ILE A 438 60.63 26.22 23.51
N LEU A 439 61.38 25.13 23.60
CA LEU A 439 60.84 23.78 23.44
C LEU A 439 59.82 23.43 24.53
N LEU A 440 60.12 23.71 25.80
CA LEU A 440 59.17 23.46 26.91
C LEU A 440 57.89 24.28 26.80
N ILE A 441 57.97 25.52 26.32
CA ILE A 441 56.81 26.38 26.08
C ILE A 441 55.93 25.80 24.96
N PHE A 442 56.53 25.38 23.83
CA PHE A 442 55.75 24.75 22.75
C PHE A 442 55.18 23.38 23.15
N LEU A 443 55.89 22.59 23.95
CA LEU A 443 55.35 21.34 24.51
C LEU A 443 54.18 21.61 25.46
N LEU A 444 54.25 22.66 26.30
CA LEU A 444 53.14 23.07 27.15
C LEU A 444 51.91 23.44 26.32
N PHE A 445 52.09 24.27 25.29
CA PHE A 445 51.00 24.61 24.37
C PHE A 445 50.47 23.39 23.61
N SER A 446 51.33 22.43 23.26
CA SER A 446 50.93 21.16 22.62
C SER A 446 50.01 20.31 23.52
N PHE A 447 50.25 20.26 24.83
CA PHE A 447 49.32 19.59 25.73
C PHE A 447 48.00 20.36 25.86
N LEU A 448 48.06 21.70 25.91
CA LEU A 448 46.86 22.54 26.00
C LEU A 448 45.99 22.52 24.74
N THR A 449 46.55 22.32 23.55
CA THR A 449 45.75 22.23 22.31
C THR A 449 44.80 21.05 22.32
N SER A 450 45.08 19.99 23.09
CA SER A 450 44.19 18.84 23.24
C SER A 450 42.79 19.23 23.73
N PHE A 451 42.66 20.30 24.52
CA PHE A 451 41.35 20.80 24.97
C PHE A 451 40.52 21.43 23.85
N LEU A 452 41.12 21.85 22.73
CA LEU A 452 40.39 22.33 21.55
C LEU A 452 39.68 21.20 20.79
N PHE A 453 40.15 19.96 20.97
CA PHE A 453 39.59 18.76 20.33
C PHE A 453 38.47 18.11 21.18
N ILE A 454 38.41 18.40 22.49
CA ILE A 454 37.43 17.80 23.42
C ILE A 454 36.31 18.82 23.68
N GLY A 455 35.06 18.40 23.49
CA GLY A 455 33.87 19.22 23.67
C GLY A 455 33.08 19.42 22.38
N GLN A 456 32.06 20.28 22.47
CA GLN A 456 31.16 20.54 21.34
C GLN A 456 31.86 21.40 20.27
N PRO A 457 31.84 20.99 18.98
CA PRO A 457 32.47 21.74 17.90
C PRO A 457 31.73 23.06 17.66
N ARG A 458 32.37 24.18 18.02
CA ARG A 458 31.91 25.53 17.72
C ARG A 458 32.72 26.11 16.57
N ARG A 459 32.18 27.14 15.91
CA ARG A 459 32.85 27.84 14.80
C ARG A 459 34.28 28.29 15.15
N VAL A 460 34.47 28.84 16.35
CA VAL A 460 35.79 29.29 16.83
C VAL A 460 36.73 28.12 17.15
N THR A 461 36.22 27.04 17.75
CA THR A 461 37.07 25.90 18.12
C THR A 461 37.55 25.17 16.88
N CYS A 462 36.66 24.91 15.91
CA CYS A 462 37.03 24.27 14.64
C CYS A 462 38.12 25.05 13.88
N LEU A 463 38.02 26.38 13.86
CA LEU A 463 38.98 27.26 13.16
C LEU A 463 40.40 27.13 13.75
N PHE A 464 40.51 27.09 15.07
CA PHE A 464 41.80 27.01 15.76
C PHE A 464 42.31 25.58 15.94
N GLN A 465 41.46 24.57 15.91
CA GLN A 465 41.81 23.18 16.25
C GLN A 465 42.98 22.65 15.40
N GLN A 466 42.81 22.56 14.08
CA GLN A 466 43.84 21.99 13.20
C GLN A 466 45.00 22.96 12.97
N THR A 467 44.73 24.27 12.93
CA THR A 467 45.74 25.30 12.65
C THR A 467 46.69 25.51 13.83
N ALA A 468 46.18 25.60 15.06
CA ALA A 468 47.01 25.70 16.26
C ALA A 468 47.85 24.45 16.45
N PHE A 469 47.25 23.27 16.30
CA PHE A 469 47.98 22.00 16.33
C PHE A 469 49.16 22.01 15.35
N SER A 470 48.91 22.34 14.08
CA SER A 470 49.94 22.31 13.04
C SER A 470 51.07 23.32 13.27
N ILE A 471 50.74 24.55 13.67
CA ILE A 471 51.74 25.60 13.93
C ILE A 471 52.59 25.25 15.16
N ILE A 472 51.98 24.81 16.26
CA ILE A 472 52.67 24.51 17.52
C ILE A 472 53.62 23.32 17.34
N PHE A 473 53.19 22.26 16.67
CA PHE A 473 54.04 21.10 16.41
C PHE A 473 55.21 21.41 15.47
N SER A 474 54.94 22.16 14.39
CA SER A 474 56.01 22.62 13.49
C SER A 474 57.06 23.44 14.23
N ALA A 475 56.65 24.34 15.14
CA ALA A 475 57.57 25.13 15.95
C ALA A 475 58.37 24.27 16.95
N ALA A 476 57.73 23.26 17.57
CA ALA A 476 58.41 22.31 18.46
C ALA A 476 59.49 21.49 17.72
N ILE A 477 59.15 20.91 16.55
CA ILE A 477 60.10 20.16 15.71
C ILE A 477 61.22 21.07 15.22
N SER A 478 60.89 22.29 14.78
CA SER A 478 61.87 23.28 14.33
C SER A 478 62.86 23.65 15.44
N THR A 479 62.41 23.72 16.69
CA THR A 479 63.27 23.98 17.86
C THR A 479 64.22 22.80 18.11
N ILE A 480 63.76 21.57 17.94
CA ILE A 480 64.61 20.38 18.08
C ILE A 480 65.62 20.30 16.92
N LEU A 481 65.19 20.61 15.70
CA LEU A 481 66.07 20.70 14.53
C LEU A 481 67.16 21.75 14.73
N ALA A 482 66.79 22.94 15.22
CA ALA A 482 67.76 23.99 15.54
C ALA A 482 68.74 23.50 16.62
N LYS A 483 68.25 22.80 17.66
CA LYS A 483 69.08 22.24 18.71
C LYS A 483 70.06 21.16 18.20
N THR A 484 69.61 20.21 17.39
CA THR A 484 70.47 19.17 16.81
C THR A 484 71.49 19.75 15.84
N PHE A 485 71.07 20.71 15.02
CA PHE A 485 71.96 21.42 14.11
C PHE A 485 73.07 22.18 14.85
N MET A 486 72.73 22.87 15.96
CA MET A 486 73.73 23.56 16.79
C MET A 486 74.75 22.60 17.40
N VAL A 487 74.34 21.40 17.82
CA VAL A 487 75.26 20.37 18.34
C VAL A 487 76.23 19.89 17.26
N VAL A 488 75.72 19.62 16.05
CA VAL A 488 76.57 19.20 14.91
C VAL A 488 77.53 20.33 14.50
N LEU A 489 77.05 21.57 14.44
CA LEU A 489 77.86 22.74 14.07
C LEU A 489 78.98 23.02 15.09
N ALA A 490 78.70 22.87 16.39
CA ALA A 490 79.69 23.02 17.45
C ALA A 490 80.83 22.01 17.31
N PHE A 491 80.53 20.76 16.96
CA PHE A 491 81.55 19.74 16.72
C PHE A 491 82.34 19.96 15.42
N LEU A 492 81.71 20.46 14.36
CA LEU A 492 82.42 20.80 13.12
C LEU A 492 83.33 22.01 13.26
N ALA A 493 83.01 22.92 14.19
CA ALA A 493 83.76 24.14 14.46
C ALA A 493 85.02 23.92 15.33
N THR A 494 85.19 22.75 15.95
CA THR A 494 86.43 22.39 16.66
C THR A 494 87.54 21.89 15.72
N LYS A 495 87.23 21.60 14.44
CA LYS A 495 88.24 21.29 13.41
C LYS A 495 88.90 22.58 12.90
N PRO A 496 90.24 22.76 13.02
CA PRO A 496 90.91 23.99 12.63
C PRO A 496 90.80 24.24 11.11
N GLY A 497 90.49 25.48 10.71
CA GLY A 497 90.47 25.92 9.30
C GLY A 497 89.08 26.16 8.67
N ASN A 498 87.98 25.96 9.40
CA ASN A 498 86.63 26.00 8.82
C ASN A 498 85.86 27.32 9.11
N LYS A 499 85.25 27.94 8.08
CA LYS A 499 84.54 29.24 8.18
C LYS A 499 83.29 29.24 9.07
N PHE A 500 82.84 28.07 9.52
CA PHE A 500 81.60 27.88 10.29
C PHE A 500 81.65 28.40 11.73
N GLN A 501 82.83 28.72 12.29
CA GLN A 501 82.94 29.31 13.64
C GLN A 501 82.23 30.67 13.77
N ARG A 502 82.16 31.47 12.69
CA ARG A 502 81.53 32.81 12.71
C ARG A 502 80.00 32.76 12.84
N TRP A 503 79.41 31.59 12.59
CA TRP A 503 77.95 31.38 12.54
C TRP A 503 77.40 30.71 13.81
N LEU A 504 78.26 30.31 14.76
CA LEU A 504 77.82 29.76 16.04
C LEU A 504 77.19 30.88 16.90
N GLY A 505 75.87 30.85 17.06
CA GLY A 505 75.19 31.81 17.95
C GLY A 505 73.67 31.69 17.98
N LYS A 506 73.05 32.44 18.91
CA LYS A 506 71.59 32.51 19.12
C LYS A 506 70.83 32.95 17.86
N SER A 507 71.43 33.85 17.07
CA SER A 507 70.83 34.39 15.84
C SER A 507 70.53 33.29 14.81
N LEU A 508 71.46 32.36 14.59
CA LEU A 508 71.27 31.26 13.65
C LEU A 508 70.18 30.29 14.13
N SER A 509 70.13 29.98 15.42
CA SER A 509 69.11 29.09 15.98
C SER A 509 67.70 29.67 15.85
N ASN A 510 67.55 30.96 16.17
CA ASN A 510 66.28 31.67 16.02
C ASN A 510 65.88 31.81 14.55
N SER A 511 66.85 31.99 13.65
CA SER A 511 66.61 32.02 12.20
C SER A 511 66.07 30.68 11.68
N VAL A 512 66.59 29.54 12.17
CA VAL A 512 66.09 28.21 11.79
C VAL A 512 64.64 28.04 12.27
N ILE A 513 64.36 28.37 13.52
CA ILE A 513 63.01 28.24 14.10
C ILE A 513 62.02 29.12 13.34
N LEU A 514 62.35 30.40 13.12
CA LEU A 514 61.47 31.36 12.46
C LEU A 514 61.22 30.99 10.99
N SER A 515 62.25 30.51 10.28
CA SER A 515 62.14 30.10 8.89
C SER A 515 61.23 28.86 8.74
N CYS A 516 61.50 27.79 9.51
CA CYS A 516 60.73 26.55 9.41
C CYS A 516 59.29 26.69 9.91
N SER A 517 59.08 27.36 11.05
CA SER A 517 57.71 27.62 11.55
C SER A 517 56.97 28.66 10.70
N GLY A 518 57.67 29.63 10.11
CA GLY A 518 57.10 30.65 9.24
C GLY A 518 56.43 30.06 8.00
N VAL A 519 57.05 29.04 7.37
CA VAL A 519 56.43 28.33 6.24
C VAL A 519 55.10 27.69 6.65
N GLN A 520 55.03 27.05 7.82
CA GLN A 520 53.79 26.46 8.32
C GLN A 520 52.72 27.53 8.61
N ILE A 521 53.10 28.68 9.17
CA ILE A 521 52.18 29.80 9.42
C ILE A 521 51.59 30.32 8.10
N VAL A 522 52.41 30.47 7.05
CA VAL A 522 51.94 30.88 5.73
C VAL A 522 50.97 29.84 5.15
N LEU A 523 51.31 28.55 5.21
CA LEU A 523 50.42 27.47 4.75
C LEU A 523 49.07 27.49 5.49
N CYS A 524 49.08 27.60 6.82
CA CYS A 524 47.85 27.69 7.61
C CYS A 524 47.05 28.97 7.33
N SER A 525 47.72 30.10 7.05
CA SER A 525 47.05 31.37 6.70
C SER A 525 46.34 31.27 5.34
N ILE A 526 46.98 30.66 4.35
CA ILE A 526 46.35 30.38 3.05
C ILE A 526 45.16 29.43 3.25
N TRP A 527 45.33 28.36 4.04
CA TRP A 527 44.25 27.40 4.31
C TRP A 527 43.03 28.07 4.95
N LEU A 528 43.22 28.93 5.96
CA LEU A 528 42.14 29.70 6.58
C LEU A 528 41.49 30.71 5.62
N GLY A 529 42.26 31.27 4.69
CA GLY A 529 41.76 32.24 3.72
C GLY A 529 40.94 31.62 2.58
N THR A 530 41.32 30.43 2.10
CA THR A 530 40.66 29.77 0.96
C THR A 530 39.51 28.88 1.40
N SER A 531 39.70 28.08 2.44
CA SER A 531 38.79 27.00 2.83
C SER A 531 38.89 26.75 4.34
N PRO A 532 38.37 27.67 5.17
CA PRO A 532 38.49 27.54 6.62
C PRO A 532 37.70 26.34 7.15
N PRO A 533 38.22 25.62 8.18
CA PRO A 533 37.46 24.57 8.84
C PRO A 533 36.16 25.07 9.46
N PHE A 534 35.09 24.29 9.37
CA PHE A 534 33.76 24.66 9.84
C PHE A 534 33.07 23.47 10.56
N PRO A 535 32.15 23.75 11.50
CA PRO A 535 31.38 22.70 12.17
C PRO A 535 30.42 22.05 11.17
N ASP A 536 30.43 20.72 11.12
CA ASP A 536 29.67 19.89 10.19
C ASP A 536 28.99 18.75 10.94
N SER A 537 27.87 18.28 10.42
CA SER A 537 27.06 17.21 11.01
C SER A 537 26.99 16.04 10.04
N ASP A 538 27.70 14.96 10.33
CA ASP A 538 27.62 13.73 9.54
C ASP A 538 26.39 12.94 9.97
N MET A 539 25.41 12.88 9.07
CA MET A 539 24.11 12.24 9.28
C MET A 539 24.02 10.85 8.65
N HIS A 540 25.06 10.41 7.92
CA HIS A 540 25.02 9.20 7.08
C HIS A 540 25.92 8.07 7.58
N SER A 541 26.99 8.38 8.32
CA SER A 541 27.97 7.37 8.72
C SER A 541 27.49 6.38 9.80
N GLN A 542 26.51 6.76 10.63
CA GLN A 542 26.02 5.92 11.72
C GLN A 542 24.48 5.95 11.81
N SER A 543 23.84 4.78 11.65
CA SER A 543 22.40 4.63 11.84
C SER A 543 22.03 4.92 13.30
N GLY A 544 21.26 5.99 13.53
CA GLY A 544 20.75 6.39 14.85
C GLY A 544 21.51 7.53 15.54
N ALA A 545 22.65 7.98 15.00
CA ALA A 545 23.42 9.08 15.60
C ALA A 545 23.81 10.14 14.56
N ILE A 546 23.77 11.41 14.95
CA ILE A 546 24.35 12.53 14.22
C ILE A 546 25.73 12.78 14.80
N ILE A 547 26.78 12.66 14.00
CA ILE A 547 28.15 12.89 14.44
C ILE A 547 28.47 14.37 14.21
N LEU A 548 28.67 15.11 15.30
CA LEU A 548 29.13 16.49 15.23
C LEU A 548 30.65 16.50 15.13
N GLN A 549 31.17 17.00 14.01
CA GLN A 549 32.61 17.06 13.72
C GLN A 549 33.01 18.42 13.15
N CYS A 550 34.31 18.70 13.14
CA CYS A 550 34.84 19.87 12.42
C CYS A 550 35.33 19.39 11.05
N ASN A 551 34.63 19.79 9.99
CA ASN A 551 35.08 19.55 8.63
C ASN A 551 36.29 20.44 8.35
N GLU A 552 37.36 19.86 7.79
CA GLU A 552 38.61 20.53 7.50
C GLU A 552 38.51 21.56 6.36
N GLY A 553 37.39 21.57 5.62
CA GLY A 553 37.11 22.44 4.50
C GLY A 553 37.82 22.02 3.21
N SER A 554 39.11 21.71 3.28
CA SER A 554 39.89 21.15 2.17
C SER A 554 40.83 20.05 2.65
N LEU A 555 40.52 18.81 2.24
CA LEU A 555 41.38 17.64 2.50
C LEU A 555 42.79 17.84 1.94
N ILE A 556 42.91 18.49 0.77
CA ILE A 556 44.21 18.74 0.12
C ILE A 556 45.07 19.65 1.00
N MET A 557 44.51 20.75 1.51
CA MET A 557 45.26 21.69 2.35
C MET A 557 45.67 21.06 3.70
N PHE A 558 44.78 20.25 4.28
CA PHE A 558 45.09 19.46 5.47
C PHE A 558 46.29 18.52 5.26
N TYR A 559 46.30 17.74 4.17
CA TYR A 559 47.42 16.85 3.86
C TYR A 559 48.71 17.58 3.48
N ILE A 560 48.63 18.75 2.84
CA ILE A 560 49.80 19.60 2.59
C ILE A 560 50.42 20.07 3.92
N ALA A 561 49.60 20.53 4.86
CA ALA A 561 50.08 20.97 6.19
C ALA A 561 50.69 19.81 6.98
N LEU A 562 50.03 18.64 7.03
CA LEU A 562 50.59 17.43 7.65
C LEU A 562 51.87 16.96 6.95
N GLY A 563 51.91 17.02 5.62
CA GLY A 563 53.05 16.63 4.81
C GLY A 563 54.29 17.48 5.10
N TYR A 564 54.13 18.79 5.27
CA TYR A 564 55.23 19.67 5.67
C TYR A 564 55.76 19.35 7.07
N MET A 565 54.88 19.10 8.04
CA MET A 565 55.32 18.65 9.37
C MET A 565 56.05 17.31 9.32
N GLY A 566 55.58 16.36 8.50
CA GLY A 566 56.27 15.09 8.26
C GLY A 566 57.65 15.28 7.62
N PHE A 567 57.76 16.18 6.65
CA PHE A 567 59.04 16.54 6.02
C PHE A 567 60.03 17.14 7.03
N LEU A 568 59.57 18.07 7.87
CA LEU A 568 60.38 18.61 8.96
C LEU A 568 60.82 17.52 9.95
N ALA A 569 59.94 16.59 10.30
CA ALA A 569 60.25 15.48 11.19
C ALA A 569 61.32 14.55 10.59
N ILE A 570 61.26 14.25 9.29
CA ILE A 570 62.26 13.43 8.58
C ILE A 570 63.62 14.15 8.57
N ILE A 571 63.67 15.44 8.24
CA ILE A 571 64.93 16.22 8.31
C ILE A 571 65.47 16.20 9.75
N CYS A 572 64.62 16.43 10.74
CA CYS A 572 65.05 16.42 12.14
C CYS A 572 65.57 15.05 12.57
N PHE A 573 64.90 13.96 12.17
CA PHE A 573 65.33 12.60 12.45
C PHE A 573 66.68 12.27 11.79
N THR A 574 66.87 12.63 10.51
CA THR A 574 68.14 12.40 9.81
C THR A 574 69.31 13.14 10.45
N VAL A 575 69.14 14.43 10.77
CA VAL A 575 70.17 15.21 11.48
C VAL A 575 70.45 14.64 12.87
N ALA A 576 69.42 14.26 13.63
CA ALA A 576 69.58 13.63 14.94
C ALA A 576 70.34 12.31 14.84
N PHE A 577 70.00 11.47 13.86
CA PHE A 577 70.64 10.18 13.62
C PHE A 577 72.13 10.33 13.28
N LEU A 578 72.50 11.32 12.47
CA LEU A 578 73.91 11.63 12.19
C LEU A 578 74.65 12.10 13.44
N ALA A 579 73.97 12.88 14.31
CA ALA A 579 74.54 13.38 15.55
C ALA A 579 74.73 12.30 16.63
N ARG A 580 74.11 11.11 16.51
CA ARG A 580 74.09 10.07 17.56
C ARG A 580 75.48 9.55 17.98
N ASN A 581 76.45 9.61 17.07
CA ASN A 581 77.82 9.12 17.28
C ASN A 581 78.75 10.20 17.85
N LEU A 582 78.25 11.43 18.04
CA LEU A 582 79.05 12.52 18.59
C LEU A 582 79.21 12.33 20.11
N PRO A 583 80.45 12.39 20.65
CA PRO A 583 80.69 12.36 22.09
C PRO A 583 80.25 13.70 22.69
N ALA A 584 78.96 13.82 23.00
CA ALA A 584 78.41 14.94 23.76
C ALA A 584 78.26 14.54 25.22
N ALA A 585 78.41 15.52 26.13
CA ALA A 585 78.60 15.38 27.58
C ALA A 585 77.64 14.43 28.35
N PHE A 586 76.55 13.90 27.77
CA PHE A 586 75.64 12.93 28.39
C PHE A 586 74.85 12.02 27.43
N ASN A 587 75.42 11.61 26.28
CA ASN A 587 74.65 10.87 25.25
C ASN A 587 73.38 11.62 24.76
N GLU A 588 73.37 12.95 24.86
CA GLU A 588 72.19 13.77 24.60
C GLU A 588 71.65 13.58 23.16
N ALA A 589 72.54 13.51 22.17
CA ALA A 589 72.16 13.27 20.78
C ALA A 589 71.44 11.91 20.60
N LYS A 590 71.83 10.89 21.39
CA LYS A 590 71.19 9.56 21.37
C LYS A 590 69.75 9.62 21.90
N LEU A 591 69.52 10.36 22.99
CA LEU A 591 68.18 10.58 23.55
C LEU A 591 67.29 11.40 22.60
N ILE A 592 67.83 12.44 21.96
CA ILE A 592 67.09 13.22 20.95
C ILE A 592 66.72 12.32 19.76
N THR A 593 67.64 11.48 19.29
CA THR A 593 67.36 10.53 18.19
C THR A 593 66.26 9.54 18.57
N PHE A 594 66.30 8.98 19.78
CA PHE A 594 65.25 8.06 20.26
C PHE A 594 63.90 8.77 20.38
N SER A 595 63.88 10.01 20.87
CA SER A 595 62.64 10.81 20.95
C SER A 595 62.04 11.13 19.57
N MET A 596 62.88 11.43 18.58
CA MET A 596 62.45 11.68 17.21
C MET A 596 61.99 10.40 16.50
N LEU A 597 62.57 9.23 16.82
CA LEU A 597 62.10 7.94 16.33
C LEU A 597 60.68 7.64 16.83
N VAL A 598 60.43 7.81 18.14
CA VAL A 598 59.10 7.62 18.75
C VAL A 598 58.10 8.63 18.19
N PHE A 599 58.51 9.88 18.00
CA PHE A 599 57.68 10.89 17.35
C PHE A 599 57.24 10.43 15.93
N CYS A 600 58.19 10.02 15.09
CA CYS A 600 57.90 9.59 13.73
C CYS A 600 57.01 8.34 13.70
N SER A 601 57.22 7.36 14.59
CA SER A 601 56.41 6.13 14.61
C SER A 601 54.95 6.39 15.00
N VAL A 602 54.69 7.30 15.94
CA VAL A 602 53.34 7.73 16.32
C VAL A 602 52.62 8.34 15.12
N TRP A 603 53.26 9.25 14.39
CA TRP A 603 52.63 9.93 13.24
C TRP A 603 52.48 9.03 11.99
N VAL A 604 53.39 8.09 11.77
CA VAL A 604 53.22 7.07 10.72
C VAL A 604 52.03 6.15 11.04
N THR A 605 51.83 5.81 12.31
CA THR A 605 50.70 4.98 12.75
C THR A 605 49.38 5.76 12.75
N PHE A 606 49.43 7.06 13.03
CA PHE A 606 48.25 7.93 13.03
C PHE A 606 47.49 7.91 11.70
N VAL A 607 48.17 8.00 10.56
CA VAL A 607 47.52 8.08 9.24
C VAL A 607 46.57 6.91 8.94
N PRO A 608 47.00 5.63 9.02
CA PRO A 608 46.09 4.50 8.79
C PRO A 608 45.01 4.38 9.87
N THR A 609 45.30 4.70 11.14
CA THR A 609 44.28 4.65 12.21
C THR A 609 43.23 5.75 12.04
N TYR A 610 43.63 6.95 11.60
CA TYR A 610 42.73 8.06 11.29
C TYR A 610 41.75 7.69 10.18
N LEU A 611 42.23 7.07 9.10
CA LEU A 611 41.40 6.65 7.97
C LEU A 611 40.46 5.47 8.29
N SER A 612 40.83 4.64 9.27
CA SER A 612 40.05 3.45 9.67
C SER A 612 38.96 3.76 10.69
N THR A 613 39.15 4.80 11.51
CA THR A 613 38.22 5.18 12.58
C THR A 613 37.26 6.27 12.11
N LYS A 614 36.05 6.30 12.69
CA LYS A 614 35.01 7.29 12.37
C LYS A 614 34.48 7.99 13.61
N GLY A 615 33.93 9.19 13.41
CA GLY A 615 33.28 10.00 14.45
C GLY A 615 34.18 10.33 15.64
N LYS A 616 33.65 10.20 16.86
CA LYS A 616 34.36 10.60 18.08
C LYS A 616 35.69 9.87 18.32
N TYR A 617 35.84 8.65 17.81
CA TYR A 617 37.09 7.88 17.95
C TYR A 617 38.22 8.42 17.07
N MET A 618 37.89 8.99 15.90
CA MET A 618 38.87 9.64 15.02
C MET A 618 39.55 10.82 15.72
N VAL A 619 38.74 11.66 16.38
CA VAL A 619 39.23 12.80 17.18
C VAL A 619 40.05 12.31 18.38
N ALA A 620 39.61 11.26 19.07
CA ALA A 620 40.33 10.69 20.20
C ALA A 620 41.72 10.15 19.81
N VAL A 621 41.84 9.48 18.65
CA VAL A 621 43.12 9.01 18.10
C VAL A 621 44.06 10.19 17.82
N GLN A 622 43.54 11.31 17.31
CA GLN A 622 44.33 12.51 17.09
C GLN A 622 44.88 13.09 18.40
N VAL A 623 44.02 13.24 19.42
CA VAL A 623 44.43 13.72 20.75
C VAL A 623 45.46 12.78 21.37
N PHE A 624 45.25 11.47 21.30
CA PHE A 624 46.19 10.49 21.82
C PHE A 624 47.57 10.60 21.15
N SER A 625 47.62 10.74 19.82
CA SER A 625 48.87 10.94 19.08
C SER A 625 49.59 12.24 19.47
N ILE A 626 48.85 13.33 19.68
CA ILE A 626 49.38 14.61 20.17
C ILE A 626 50.02 14.44 21.56
N LEU A 627 49.30 13.82 22.49
CA LEU A 627 49.78 13.59 23.86
C LEU A 627 50.99 12.66 23.88
N ALA A 628 50.94 11.53 23.19
CA ALA A 628 52.01 10.53 23.17
C ALA A 628 53.31 11.07 22.56
N SER A 629 53.21 11.74 21.40
CA SER A 629 54.38 12.32 20.74
C SER A 629 55.03 13.43 21.56
N SER A 630 54.24 14.32 22.16
CA SER A 630 54.73 15.40 23.03
C SER A 630 55.32 14.88 24.35
N ALA A 631 54.68 13.88 24.96
CA ALA A 631 55.16 13.24 26.17
C ALA A 631 56.51 12.54 25.93
N SER A 632 56.69 11.92 24.75
CA SER A 632 57.96 11.28 24.40
C SER A 632 59.12 12.28 24.34
N LEU A 633 58.89 13.48 23.78
CA LEU A 633 59.88 14.55 23.73
C LEU A 633 60.19 15.09 25.13
N LEU A 634 59.17 15.30 25.97
CA LEU A 634 59.33 15.76 27.34
C LEU A 634 60.15 14.77 28.18
N LEU A 635 59.72 13.50 28.21
CA LEU A 635 60.33 12.47 29.03
C LEU A 635 61.76 12.19 28.59
N LEU A 636 62.01 11.96 27.30
CA LEU A 636 63.35 11.52 26.86
C LEU A 636 64.40 12.63 26.88
N ILE A 637 64.01 13.89 26.62
CA ILE A 637 64.97 15.01 26.55
C ILE A 637 65.22 15.64 27.93
N PHE A 638 64.19 15.75 28.76
CA PHE A 638 64.26 16.54 30.00
C PHE A 638 64.34 15.68 31.27
N PHE A 639 63.70 14.49 31.31
CA PHE A 639 63.70 13.65 32.52
C PHE A 639 65.11 13.27 33.01
N PRO A 640 66.06 12.82 32.16
CA PRO A 640 67.40 12.48 32.63
C PRO A 640 68.14 13.69 33.23
N LYS A 641 67.86 14.90 32.72
CA LYS A 641 68.48 16.14 33.21
C LYS A 641 67.88 16.60 34.52
N CYS A 642 66.55 16.51 34.66
CA CYS A 642 65.88 16.76 35.94
C CYS A 642 66.32 15.76 37.02
N TYR A 643 66.49 14.49 36.66
CA TYR A 643 67.02 13.46 37.56
C TYR A 643 68.40 13.84 38.09
N ILE A 644 69.33 14.26 37.22
CA ILE A 644 70.67 14.69 37.65
C ILE A 644 70.60 15.94 38.54
N ILE A 645 69.78 16.93 38.18
CA ILE A 645 69.64 18.17 38.96
C ILE A 645 69.16 17.91 40.40
N PHE A 646 68.25 16.95 40.62
CA PHE A 646 67.69 16.68 41.95
C PHE A 646 68.39 15.54 42.72
N LEU A 647 68.63 14.41 42.06
CA LEU A 647 69.05 13.17 42.74
C LEU A 647 70.56 12.94 42.68
N ARG A 648 71.27 13.60 41.75
CA ARG A 648 72.73 13.46 41.57
C ARG A 648 73.43 14.82 41.34
N PRO A 649 73.37 15.75 42.31
CA PRO A 649 74.03 17.04 42.19
C PRO A 649 75.57 16.93 42.09
N ASP A 650 76.14 15.78 42.48
CA ASP A 650 77.56 15.43 42.31
C ASP A 650 78.02 15.50 40.84
N LEU A 651 77.13 15.16 39.90
CA LEU A 651 77.40 15.18 38.46
C LEU A 651 77.15 16.56 37.82
N ASN A 652 76.72 17.56 38.61
CA ASN A 652 76.38 18.92 38.16
C ASN A 652 77.54 19.92 38.40
N THR A 653 78.78 19.46 38.31
CA THR A 653 79.98 20.29 38.44
C THR A 653 80.64 20.55 37.08
N LYS A 654 81.30 21.71 36.94
CA LYS A 654 81.95 22.11 35.68
C LYS A 654 83.09 21.16 35.31
N GLU A 655 83.76 20.57 36.30
CA GLU A 655 84.87 19.63 36.14
C GLU A 655 84.41 18.32 35.50
N HIS A 656 83.29 17.74 35.95
CA HIS A 656 82.75 16.52 35.35
C HIS A 656 82.18 16.71 33.94
N LEU A 657 81.78 17.93 33.57
CA LEU A 657 81.32 18.26 32.21
C LEU A 657 82.45 18.45 31.20
N MET A 658 83.67 18.77 31.68
CA MET A 658 84.83 19.04 30.84
C MET A 658 85.83 17.87 30.78
N SER A 659 85.75 16.88 31.68
CA SER A 659 86.75 15.81 31.81
C SER A 659 86.50 14.56 30.94
N LYS A 660 85.69 14.61 29.87
CA LYS A 660 85.48 13.42 29.02
C LYS A 660 85.13 13.71 27.56
#